data_AF-A0A960ZRS1-F1
#
_entry.id   AF-A0A960ZRS1-F1
#
_cell.length_a   1.000
_cell.length_b   1.000
_cell.length_c   1.000
_cell.angle_alpha   90.00
_cell.angle_beta   90.00
_cell.angle_gamma   90.00
#
_symmetry.space_group_name_H-M   'P 1'
#
loop_
_entity.id
_entity.type
_entity.pdbx_description
1 polymer ?
#
loop_
_entity_poly.entity_id
_entity_poly.type
_entity_poly.pdbx_seq_one_letter_code
_entity_poly.pdbx_strand_id
1 'polypeptide(L)'
;DVFNHTILSGDLAGTTSATLDGLSVGGTGTLTISGSMTGFLTALTTRDAATVEINTAEIGTAMVAGTTTVLPNISPAAGSRIAIGTVGTALAVTSHTGLNVPGGSVLHFDIGGTNRGTDFDALILVPSNNGSTDIAGELIFAGKLDVDFIGSIVPTSGQSFDLLDWDASITPNFSGIDYSLLPTLPVGLAWNTSAFATTGTLSIVATAVDFTINDQPDSATVDPGASVTFTVGTAGPGPFTYVWKKGTTVIDGEVGPSYTIPSVVEGDEGSYTVEVTNGSGTLVSDPAILVVNDPIIPVTITTPPASQTITVGQTATFTVVVSGTGPFSYSWRKGSIPIPSTDSPTYSIPAAQLSDAGSFDVVVTGPGIANSQTSTAATLTVNPAPPPGPISISGNGTITENFNSMGSTAPVAAYPDGWTGYKYAGTGTLAIGTVVTSATSPAITVSNGGGSSGTIYNFGTNSDADRALGTVASGGFTGAYGVSFTNNSGSTIEGSNIRIGFTAEQWRQNTTVADEVWTFEWKIGGNITDPTGWTGATAFDITEILTAAASAGTVDGNSPGNFTTVALTNLTALTGWSNGETLHLRWRDADDTGSDCGMAIDDFTFEVSGVVPPAPSAYWDANGLTAGAGGATPTGTWGTDLYWSSSASGDLATTAFTPGNEAVFAAGTDATGTYTVTLSATQDVSGVVFEEGNVTLTGAALNFNDASPVVNVASTASTIDSIITGSTGLLKQGSGTLNLRGLNTFTGTINIGSGSIQIAADTALGDSANDLLLTGTLQTSASFDLAATRDIAGGGGFAPAPGTELGLTGSVVMTGFVLADIGTVNFKNTPATVGALSFTAAGALKGEQLSVTDVSATYAGASVVVENALDFGNTNRTVTVTDATSSLTFSAPIALTGGANNRLIKQGEGTLILTGANTGLNKIALGAQAAIPTPGGTVIINNKDALGISQMFFNYGTLQATAPLTGANALAAVGLSIGGRDATPAVLSGQDMEFGGASSIFGATGTSGEIVMNVLNHSTLTGALTGAPGTLVS
;
A
#
# COMPACT_ATOMS: atom_id res chain seq x y z
N ASP A 1 -69.78 62.55 74.79
CA ASP A 1 -68.36 62.16 74.86
C ASP A 1 -68.19 60.65 74.92
N VAL A 2 -67.32 60.12 74.06
CA VAL A 2 -66.96 58.71 73.95
C VAL A 2 -65.51 58.56 74.38
N PHE A 3 -65.27 57.87 75.49
CA PHE A 3 -63.91 57.64 76.02
C PHE A 3 -63.41 56.19 75.81
N ASN A 4 -64.32 55.26 75.49
CA ASN A 4 -64.03 53.86 75.15
C ASN A 4 -64.54 53.56 73.72
N HIS A 5 -65.01 52.34 73.44
CA HIS A 5 -65.68 51.99 72.19
C HIS A 5 -67.20 52.08 72.36
N THR A 6 -67.85 52.96 71.62
CA THR A 6 -69.32 53.03 71.55
C THR A 6 -69.78 52.68 70.14
N ILE A 7 -70.82 51.87 70.03
CA ILE A 7 -71.41 51.49 68.74
C ILE A 7 -72.84 52.03 68.69
N LEU A 8 -73.15 52.82 67.66
CA LEU A 8 -74.51 53.20 67.30
C LEU A 8 -74.95 52.31 66.15
N SER A 9 -75.95 51.45 66.39
CA SER A 9 -76.44 50.49 65.39
C SER A 9 -77.96 50.55 65.20
N GLY A 10 -78.40 50.54 63.93
CA GLY A 10 -79.82 50.55 63.52
C GLY A 10 -80.20 51.73 62.62
N ASP A 11 -81.46 51.80 62.18
CA ASP A 11 -81.97 52.92 61.38
C ASP A 11 -82.14 54.17 62.27
N LEU A 12 -81.12 55.02 62.36
CA LEU A 12 -81.27 56.35 62.96
C LEU A 12 -81.99 57.25 61.95
N ALA A 13 -83.32 57.26 62.02
CA ALA A 13 -84.18 58.06 61.15
C ALA A 13 -84.87 59.21 61.91
N GLY A 14 -84.62 60.46 61.50
CA GLY A 14 -85.43 61.61 61.91
C GLY A 14 -86.69 61.72 61.04
N THR A 15 -87.89 61.64 61.64
CA THR A 15 -89.12 62.01 60.92
C THR A 15 -89.26 63.54 60.87
N THR A 16 -90.02 64.10 59.92
CA THR A 16 -90.06 65.54 59.56
C THR A 16 -90.34 66.56 60.69
N SER A 17 -90.57 66.12 61.92
CA SER A 17 -90.88 66.97 63.08
C SER A 17 -89.87 66.87 64.24
N ALA A 18 -88.85 66.00 64.14
CA ALA A 18 -87.80 65.85 65.15
C ALA A 18 -86.43 65.77 64.46
N THR A 19 -85.72 66.89 64.40
CA THR A 19 -84.37 67.01 63.88
C THR A 19 -83.35 66.72 64.98
N LEU A 20 -82.40 65.79 64.75
CA LEU A 20 -81.20 65.72 65.57
C LEU A 20 -80.21 66.76 65.03
N ASP A 21 -80.09 67.89 65.74
CA ASP A 21 -79.19 68.97 65.39
C ASP A 21 -77.88 68.82 66.19
N GLY A 22 -76.74 68.85 65.49
CA GLY A 22 -75.40 68.89 66.10
C GLY A 22 -74.88 67.59 66.75
N LEU A 23 -74.95 66.43 66.09
CA LEU A 23 -74.25 65.23 66.58
C LEU A 23 -72.73 65.49 66.58
N SER A 24 -72.22 65.74 67.78
CA SER A 24 -70.81 66.02 68.01
C SER A 24 -70.21 64.99 68.96
N VAL A 25 -69.10 64.38 68.56
CA VAL A 25 -68.38 63.39 69.36
C VAL A 25 -67.23 64.10 70.08
N GLY A 26 -67.30 64.22 71.40
CA GLY A 26 -66.14 64.58 72.24
C GLY A 26 -65.49 63.36 72.88
N GLY A 27 -64.29 63.50 73.44
CA GLY A 27 -63.50 62.38 73.99
C GLY A 27 -62.58 61.71 72.96
N THR A 28 -61.69 60.81 73.41
CA THR A 28 -60.61 60.20 72.60
C THR A 28 -60.87 58.74 72.22
N GLY A 29 -62.07 58.22 72.48
CA GLY A 29 -62.42 56.82 72.20
C GLY A 29 -62.74 56.55 70.73
N THR A 30 -63.28 55.35 70.46
CA THR A 30 -63.77 54.95 69.14
C THR A 30 -65.29 55.03 69.11
N LEU A 31 -65.85 55.74 68.14
CA LEU A 31 -67.27 55.66 67.81
C LEU A 31 -67.43 54.89 66.49
N THR A 32 -68.09 53.75 66.54
CA THR A 32 -68.50 53.03 65.32
C THR A 32 -69.97 53.31 65.06
N ILE A 33 -70.26 53.72 63.83
CA ILE A 33 -71.62 53.93 63.35
C ILE A 33 -71.93 52.81 62.36
N SER A 34 -73.01 52.07 62.59
CA SER A 34 -73.47 50.99 61.70
C SER A 34 -74.99 51.01 61.48
N GLY A 35 -75.46 50.62 60.30
CA GLY A 35 -76.88 50.76 59.89
C GLY A 35 -77.13 51.89 58.88
N SER A 36 -78.39 52.32 58.69
CA SER A 36 -78.73 53.47 57.83
C SER A 36 -78.99 54.71 58.69
N MET A 37 -78.39 55.85 58.35
CA MET A 37 -78.66 57.12 59.03
C MET A 37 -79.38 58.08 58.09
N THR A 38 -80.60 58.50 58.43
CA THR A 38 -81.46 59.33 57.55
C THR A 38 -82.07 60.52 58.32
N GLY A 39 -82.17 61.71 57.72
CA GLY A 39 -82.83 62.87 58.33
C GLY A 39 -82.00 63.76 59.29
N PHE A 40 -80.67 63.81 59.13
CA PHE A 40 -79.78 64.75 59.86
C PHE A 40 -79.57 66.05 59.07
N LEU A 41 -79.55 67.20 59.76
CA LEU A 41 -79.45 68.53 59.14
C LEU A 41 -78.05 69.18 59.23
N THR A 42 -77.11 68.66 60.01
CA THR A 42 -75.80 69.27 60.24
C THR A 42 -74.67 68.25 60.36
N ALA A 43 -73.46 68.65 59.94
CA ALA A 43 -72.23 67.87 59.89
C ALA A 43 -71.96 66.95 61.09
N LEU A 44 -71.46 65.73 60.83
CA LEU A 44 -70.81 64.92 61.85
C LEU A 44 -69.46 65.58 62.17
N THR A 45 -69.34 66.10 63.38
CA THR A 45 -68.12 66.76 63.86
C THR A 45 -67.56 66.04 65.08
N THR A 46 -66.24 66.00 65.19
CA THR A 46 -65.59 65.63 66.45
C THR A 46 -65.07 66.90 67.13
N ARG A 47 -65.20 67.00 68.45
CA ARG A 47 -64.68 68.14 69.23
C ARG A 47 -63.24 67.95 69.65
N ASP A 48 -62.87 66.70 69.93
CA ASP A 48 -61.52 66.27 70.28
C ASP A 48 -61.02 65.25 69.24
N ALA A 49 -59.71 64.99 69.22
CA ALA A 49 -59.14 63.94 68.38
C ALA A 49 -59.66 62.57 68.83
N ALA A 50 -60.43 61.91 67.95
CA ALA A 50 -61.08 60.63 68.21
C ALA A 50 -60.96 59.72 66.98
N THR A 51 -61.26 58.43 67.16
CA THR A 51 -61.42 57.50 66.04
C THR A 51 -62.89 57.35 65.72
N VAL A 52 -63.27 57.59 64.47
CA VAL A 52 -64.64 57.33 63.99
C VAL A 52 -64.58 56.29 62.89
N GLU A 53 -65.28 55.18 63.11
CA GLU A 53 -65.44 54.12 62.13
C GLU A 53 -66.84 54.21 61.52
N ILE A 54 -66.89 54.37 60.21
CA ILE A 54 -68.15 54.48 59.48
C ILE A 54 -68.38 53.15 58.77
N ASN A 55 -69.27 52.33 59.32
CA ASN A 55 -69.66 51.04 58.76
C ASN A 55 -71.17 51.02 58.43
N THR A 56 -71.56 51.99 57.62
CA THR A 56 -72.95 52.21 57.17
C THR A 56 -72.98 52.18 55.64
N ALA A 57 -74.00 51.56 55.05
CA ALA A 57 -74.17 51.63 53.60
C ALA A 57 -74.55 53.05 53.13
N GLU A 58 -75.28 53.83 53.96
CA GLU A 58 -75.73 55.19 53.63
C GLU A 58 -75.66 56.12 54.87
N ILE A 59 -75.09 57.32 54.70
CA ILE A 59 -75.12 58.42 55.69
C ILE A 59 -75.83 59.63 55.08
N GLY A 60 -77.02 59.94 55.61
CA GLY A 60 -77.92 60.94 55.06
C GLY A 60 -78.67 60.40 53.84
N THR A 61 -80.00 60.48 53.84
CA THR A 61 -80.79 60.27 52.63
C THR A 61 -81.66 61.48 52.33
N ALA A 62 -81.97 61.64 51.04
CA ALA A 62 -82.57 62.83 50.46
C ALA A 62 -83.93 63.19 51.10
N MET A 63 -84.05 64.43 51.59
CA MET A 63 -85.35 65.01 51.90
C MET A 63 -86.14 65.26 50.62
N VAL A 64 -87.46 65.07 50.73
CA VAL A 64 -88.45 65.29 49.68
C VAL A 64 -88.32 66.73 49.14
N ALA A 65 -88.32 66.85 47.80
CA ALA A 65 -88.14 68.08 47.05
C ALA A 65 -88.92 69.28 47.64
N GLY A 66 -88.23 70.39 47.88
CA GLY A 66 -88.84 71.68 48.27
C GLY A 66 -88.49 72.20 49.66
N THR A 67 -87.55 71.58 50.38
CA THR A 67 -87.04 72.05 51.67
C THR A 67 -85.54 72.29 51.59
N THR A 68 -85.11 73.55 51.77
CA THR A 68 -83.70 73.96 51.72
C THR A 68 -83.03 73.64 53.05
N THR A 69 -82.49 72.45 53.19
CA THR A 69 -81.73 72.02 54.36
C THR A 69 -80.53 71.17 53.93
N VAL A 70 -79.36 71.57 54.43
CA VAL A 70 -78.02 71.09 54.08
C VAL A 70 -77.83 69.65 54.59
N LEU A 71 -77.28 68.77 53.76
CA LEU A 71 -76.88 67.42 54.17
C LEU A 71 -75.55 67.47 54.96
N PRO A 72 -75.33 66.59 55.95
CA PRO A 72 -74.24 66.73 56.91
C PRO A 72 -72.84 66.49 56.28
N ASN A 73 -71.89 67.42 56.44
CA ASN A 73 -70.47 67.23 56.08
C ASN A 73 -69.75 66.36 57.15
N ILE A 74 -68.74 65.55 56.80
CA ILE A 74 -67.85 64.94 57.82
C ILE A 74 -66.70 65.92 58.02
N SER A 75 -66.65 66.54 59.20
CA SER A 75 -65.63 67.56 59.51
C SER A 75 -65.05 67.31 60.91
N PRO A 76 -64.14 66.33 61.07
CA PRO A 76 -63.52 66.04 62.35
C PRO A 76 -62.56 67.16 62.82
N ALA A 77 -62.31 67.20 64.13
CA ALA A 77 -61.20 67.95 64.70
C ALA A 77 -59.85 67.40 64.20
N ALA A 78 -58.85 68.28 64.07
CA ALA A 78 -57.50 67.93 63.66
C ALA A 78 -56.91 66.82 64.55
N GLY A 79 -56.24 65.83 63.93
CA GLY A 79 -55.66 64.68 64.64
C GLY A 79 -56.59 63.49 64.83
N SER A 80 -57.85 63.58 64.37
CA SER A 80 -58.78 62.45 64.39
C SER A 80 -58.41 61.40 63.34
N ARG A 81 -58.78 60.13 63.57
CA ARG A 81 -58.70 59.07 62.56
C ARG A 81 -60.10 58.73 62.08
N ILE A 82 -60.34 58.85 60.79
CA ILE A 82 -61.60 58.41 60.17
C ILE A 82 -61.30 57.17 59.35
N ALA A 83 -61.92 56.06 59.72
CA ALA A 83 -61.87 54.82 58.96
C ALA A 83 -63.20 54.64 58.23
N ILE A 84 -63.12 54.48 56.91
CA ILE A 84 -64.28 54.21 56.07
C ILE A 84 -64.39 52.70 55.87
N GLY A 85 -65.51 52.12 56.27
CA GLY A 85 -65.68 50.68 56.46
C GLY A 85 -65.24 50.20 57.84
N THR A 86 -65.59 48.97 58.22
CA THR A 86 -64.99 48.34 59.40
C THR A 86 -63.68 47.68 59.02
N VAL A 87 -62.63 48.00 59.80
CA VAL A 87 -61.28 47.44 59.65
C VAL A 87 -61.35 45.92 59.51
N GLY A 88 -60.87 45.39 58.38
CA GLY A 88 -60.87 43.96 58.06
C GLY A 88 -62.17 43.37 57.48
N THR A 89 -63.14 44.19 57.03
CA THR A 89 -64.38 43.72 56.38
C THR A 89 -64.73 44.50 55.10
N ALA A 90 -65.40 43.86 54.14
CA ALA A 90 -65.56 44.36 52.76
C ALA A 90 -66.85 45.18 52.48
N LEU A 91 -67.44 45.84 53.47
CA LEU A 91 -68.65 46.66 53.29
C LEU A 91 -68.33 48.04 52.68
N ALA A 92 -69.08 48.45 51.65
CA ALA A 92 -68.93 49.74 50.96
C ALA A 92 -69.74 50.84 51.67
N VAL A 93 -69.18 52.04 51.80
CA VAL A 93 -69.91 53.24 52.21
C VAL A 93 -70.31 53.97 50.92
N THR A 94 -71.58 53.82 50.53
CA THR A 94 -72.00 54.13 49.16
C THR A 94 -72.45 55.55 48.90
N SER A 95 -72.59 56.44 49.88
CA SER A 95 -72.84 57.86 49.58
C SER A 95 -72.60 58.80 50.77
N HIS A 96 -71.89 59.91 50.53
CA HIS A 96 -71.79 61.03 51.45
C HIS A 96 -71.61 62.36 50.71
N THR A 97 -72.13 63.47 51.24
CA THR A 97 -72.22 64.73 50.45
C THR A 97 -71.11 65.75 50.73
N GLY A 98 -70.14 65.44 51.59
CA GLY A 98 -68.98 66.30 51.81
C GLY A 98 -68.00 65.76 52.85
N LEU A 99 -66.71 65.94 52.60
CA LEU A 99 -65.63 65.51 53.49
C LEU A 99 -64.60 66.63 53.65
N ASN A 100 -64.39 67.08 54.89
CA ASN A 100 -63.35 68.05 55.24
C ASN A 100 -62.45 67.48 56.32
N VAL A 101 -61.25 67.04 55.94
CA VAL A 101 -60.27 66.47 56.85
C VAL A 101 -59.10 67.43 57.01
N PRO A 102 -59.04 68.17 58.13
CA PRO A 102 -57.97 69.12 58.36
C PRO A 102 -56.65 68.40 58.63
N GLY A 103 -55.55 69.14 58.41
CA GLY A 103 -54.19 68.61 58.56
C GLY A 103 -53.91 68.00 59.94
N GLY A 104 -53.06 66.96 59.95
CA GLY A 104 -52.74 66.17 61.14
C GLY A 104 -53.70 65.00 61.41
N SER A 105 -54.87 64.97 60.75
CA SER A 105 -55.82 63.85 60.81
C SER A 105 -55.42 62.72 59.86
N VAL A 106 -55.94 61.51 60.08
CA VAL A 106 -55.69 60.33 59.23
C VAL A 106 -56.99 59.87 58.60
N LEU A 107 -56.99 59.69 57.29
CA LEU A 107 -58.04 58.98 56.56
C LEU A 107 -57.50 57.62 56.14
N HIS A 108 -58.20 56.58 56.56
CA HIS A 108 -57.73 55.20 56.41
C HIS A 108 -58.67 54.37 55.53
N PHE A 109 -58.07 53.58 54.64
CA PHE A 109 -58.74 52.65 53.74
C PHE A 109 -58.11 51.25 53.79
N ASP A 110 -58.96 50.22 53.79
CA ASP A 110 -58.52 48.83 53.61
C ASP A 110 -58.72 48.40 52.14
N ILE A 111 -57.66 47.88 51.51
CA ILE A 111 -57.67 47.37 50.13
C ILE A 111 -57.57 45.84 50.14
N GLY A 112 -58.70 45.16 49.87
CA GLY A 112 -58.73 43.73 49.53
C GLY A 112 -59.98 42.96 50.00
N GLY A 113 -60.39 41.94 49.23
CA GLY A 113 -61.59 41.11 49.44
C GLY A 113 -62.02 40.37 48.16
N THR A 114 -62.83 39.30 48.25
CA THR A 114 -63.26 38.50 47.09
C THR A 114 -64.25 39.28 46.20
N ASN A 115 -63.80 39.68 45.01
CA ASN A 115 -64.52 40.36 43.92
C ASN A 115 -65.18 41.71 44.27
N ARG A 116 -64.42 42.80 44.12
CA ARG A 116 -64.96 44.12 43.77
C ARG A 116 -64.69 44.31 42.28
N GLY A 117 -65.71 44.62 41.46
CA GLY A 117 -65.55 44.83 40.01
C GLY A 117 -64.62 46.00 39.69
N THR A 118 -64.57 46.42 38.42
CA THR A 118 -63.62 47.45 37.95
C THR A 118 -63.79 48.85 38.55
N ASP A 119 -64.79 49.09 39.39
CA ASP A 119 -64.97 50.31 40.19
C ASP A 119 -64.74 49.99 41.69
N PHE A 120 -63.60 50.41 42.22
CA PHE A 120 -63.10 49.98 43.53
C PHE A 120 -63.34 51.00 44.65
N ASP A 121 -64.23 51.97 44.43
CA ASP A 121 -64.35 53.14 45.28
C ASP A 121 -64.73 52.78 46.72
N ALA A 122 -63.84 53.10 47.66
CA ALA A 122 -64.04 52.83 49.07
C ALA A 122 -64.96 53.87 49.74
N LEU A 123 -65.02 55.09 49.18
CA LEU A 123 -65.96 56.14 49.55
C LEU A 123 -66.43 56.88 48.30
N ILE A 124 -67.72 56.77 48.00
CA ILE A 124 -68.33 57.52 46.90
C ILE A 124 -69.00 58.77 47.49
N LEU A 125 -68.63 59.95 46.96
CA LEU A 125 -69.29 61.20 47.34
C LEU A 125 -70.45 61.48 46.38
N VAL A 126 -71.63 60.90 46.68
CA VAL A 126 -72.79 60.80 45.75
C VAL A 126 -73.76 62.01 45.85
N PRO A 127 -74.47 62.37 44.76
CA PRO A 127 -75.47 63.44 44.70
C PRO A 127 -76.90 62.98 45.01
N SER A 128 -77.80 63.88 45.46
CA SER A 128 -79.23 63.57 45.51
C SER A 128 -79.86 63.66 44.11
N ASN A 129 -80.35 62.54 43.60
CA ASN A 129 -80.95 62.38 42.26
C ASN A 129 -82.15 63.34 42.01
N ASN A 130 -82.25 63.86 40.77
CA ASN A 130 -83.32 64.68 40.18
C ASN A 130 -83.39 66.19 40.52
N GLY A 131 -82.54 66.97 39.83
CA GLY A 131 -82.95 68.27 39.28
C GLY A 131 -82.89 69.50 40.19
N SER A 132 -81.85 70.30 39.94
CA SER A 132 -81.70 71.74 40.18
C SER A 132 -81.06 72.21 41.51
N THR A 133 -79.84 72.74 41.34
CA THR A 133 -79.01 73.64 42.17
C THR A 133 -78.27 73.04 43.36
N ASP A 134 -76.95 72.98 43.19
CA ASP A 134 -75.91 72.44 44.06
C ASP A 134 -75.85 73.09 45.45
N ILE A 135 -75.60 72.27 46.47
CA ILE A 135 -75.10 72.70 47.78
C ILE A 135 -73.59 72.58 47.75
N ALA A 136 -72.89 73.71 47.79
CA ALA A 136 -71.43 73.79 47.78
C ALA A 136 -70.84 73.20 49.08
N GLY A 137 -70.54 71.90 49.07
CA GLY A 137 -69.64 71.27 50.02
C GLY A 137 -68.22 71.26 49.46
N GLU A 138 -67.25 71.82 50.18
CA GLU A 138 -65.84 71.77 49.80
C GLU A 138 -65.26 70.39 50.20
N LEU A 139 -64.68 69.65 49.23
CA LEU A 139 -63.88 68.46 49.51
C LEU A 139 -62.46 68.89 49.81
N ILE A 140 -62.07 68.89 51.09
CA ILE A 140 -60.70 69.24 51.52
C ILE A 140 -60.10 68.03 52.23
N PHE A 141 -58.94 67.58 51.78
CA PHE A 141 -58.16 66.58 52.51
C PHE A 141 -56.68 66.99 52.51
N ALA A 142 -56.21 67.44 53.68
CA ALA A 142 -54.83 67.87 53.91
C ALA A 142 -54.15 67.04 55.01
N GLY A 143 -54.66 65.83 55.26
CA GLY A 143 -54.18 64.89 56.29
C GLY A 143 -53.24 63.82 55.75
N LYS A 144 -53.03 62.77 56.54
CA LYS A 144 -52.25 61.59 56.12
C LYS A 144 -53.19 60.55 55.51
N LEU A 145 -52.78 60.01 54.36
CA LEU A 145 -53.48 58.89 53.73
C LEU A 145 -52.83 57.58 54.19
N ASP A 146 -53.64 56.72 54.78
CA ASP A 146 -53.23 55.43 55.34
C ASP A 146 -53.98 54.31 54.60
N VAL A 147 -53.24 53.31 54.12
CA VAL A 147 -53.77 52.25 53.27
C VAL A 147 -53.19 50.91 53.68
N ASP A 148 -54.05 49.95 54.01
CA ASP A 148 -53.64 48.59 54.35
C ASP A 148 -54.09 47.58 53.30
N PHE A 149 -53.18 46.69 52.88
CA PHE A 149 -53.53 45.57 52.01
C PHE A 149 -54.05 44.39 52.84
N ILE A 150 -55.28 43.96 52.58
CA ILE A 150 -55.90 42.81 53.25
C ILE A 150 -56.11 41.65 52.25
N GLY A 151 -56.00 40.40 52.72
CA GLY A 151 -56.31 39.21 51.90
C GLY A 151 -55.22 38.69 50.95
N SER A 152 -53.93 38.76 51.32
CA SER A 152 -52.80 38.17 50.58
C SER A 152 -52.48 38.79 49.21
N ILE A 153 -52.89 40.04 48.96
CA ILE A 153 -52.57 40.74 47.71
C ILE A 153 -51.05 40.94 47.59
N VAL A 154 -50.47 40.55 46.45
CA VAL A 154 -49.06 40.79 46.10
C VAL A 154 -49.00 41.90 45.05
N PRO A 155 -48.41 43.07 45.37
CA PRO A 155 -48.39 44.20 44.44
C PRO A 155 -47.53 43.95 43.19
N THR A 156 -48.00 44.39 42.02
CA THR A 156 -47.29 44.29 40.74
C THR A 156 -47.29 45.63 39.97
N SER A 157 -46.30 45.82 39.09
CA SER A 157 -46.22 47.03 38.24
C SER A 157 -47.45 47.17 37.35
N GLY A 158 -48.02 48.38 37.31
CA GLY A 158 -49.22 48.74 36.56
C GLY A 158 -50.54 48.63 37.33
N GLN A 159 -50.56 48.07 38.55
CA GLN A 159 -51.78 48.02 39.36
C GLN A 159 -52.19 49.43 39.84
N SER A 160 -53.51 49.67 39.87
CA SER A 160 -54.11 50.95 40.33
C SER A 160 -55.27 50.68 41.30
N PHE A 161 -55.46 51.58 42.27
CA PHE A 161 -56.45 51.49 43.34
C PHE A 161 -57.21 52.81 43.45
N ASP A 162 -58.51 52.75 43.26
CA ASP A 162 -59.40 53.92 43.30
C ASP A 162 -60.05 54.05 44.68
N LEU A 163 -59.71 55.10 45.42
CA LEU A 163 -60.07 55.20 46.85
C LEU A 163 -61.16 56.23 47.13
N LEU A 164 -61.24 57.27 46.31
CA LEU A 164 -62.18 58.39 46.46
C LEU A 164 -62.75 58.71 45.09
N ASP A 165 -64.08 58.75 44.98
CA ASP A 165 -64.77 59.28 43.80
C ASP A 165 -65.61 60.50 44.17
N TRP A 166 -65.64 61.49 43.27
CA TRP A 166 -66.37 62.74 43.43
C TRP A 166 -66.95 63.26 42.11
N ASP A 167 -68.07 63.99 42.19
CA ASP A 167 -68.67 64.61 41.02
C ASP A 167 -67.75 65.69 40.42
N ALA A 168 -67.60 65.70 39.10
CA ALA A 168 -66.77 66.66 38.37
C ALA A 168 -67.19 68.14 38.59
N SER A 169 -68.39 68.40 39.12
CA SER A 169 -68.85 69.74 39.49
C SER A 169 -68.14 70.33 40.71
N ILE A 170 -67.49 69.50 41.55
CA ILE A 170 -66.66 69.95 42.67
C ILE A 170 -65.18 69.91 42.30
N THR A 171 -64.40 70.88 42.80
CA THR A 171 -62.94 70.92 42.65
C THR A 171 -62.30 70.62 44.00
N PRO A 172 -61.85 69.38 44.25
CA PRO A 172 -61.28 69.04 45.55
C PRO A 172 -59.96 69.76 45.81
N ASN A 173 -59.71 70.06 47.08
CA ASN A 173 -58.42 70.54 47.55
C ASN A 173 -57.68 69.42 48.30
N PHE A 174 -56.77 68.78 47.58
CA PHE A 174 -55.85 67.77 48.08
C PHE A 174 -54.43 68.31 48.32
N SER A 175 -54.28 69.64 48.41
CA SER A 175 -53.02 70.27 48.74
C SER A 175 -52.60 69.88 50.16
N GLY A 176 -51.44 69.23 50.29
CA GLY A 176 -50.84 68.89 51.58
C GLY A 176 -51.11 67.47 52.08
N ILE A 177 -51.58 66.56 51.20
CA ILE A 177 -51.63 65.13 51.55
C ILE A 177 -50.23 64.61 51.84
N ASP A 178 -50.12 63.85 52.93
CA ASP A 178 -48.94 63.08 53.30
C ASP A 178 -49.17 61.59 53.02
N TYR A 179 -48.40 61.03 52.08
CA TYR A 179 -48.43 59.63 51.67
C TYR A 179 -47.43 58.74 52.44
N SER A 180 -46.77 59.27 53.48
CA SER A 180 -45.74 58.55 54.22
C SER A 180 -46.20 57.29 54.95
N LEU A 181 -47.52 57.09 55.07
CA LEU A 181 -48.11 55.89 55.67
C LEU A 181 -48.48 54.82 54.62
N LEU A 182 -48.21 55.03 53.33
CA LEU A 182 -48.38 53.98 52.34
C LEU A 182 -47.40 52.80 52.60
N PRO A 183 -47.82 51.54 52.38
CA PRO A 183 -47.01 50.38 52.69
C PRO A 183 -45.81 50.23 51.75
N THR A 184 -44.71 49.64 52.23
CA THR A 184 -43.51 49.40 51.42
C THR A 184 -43.73 48.34 50.34
N LEU A 185 -43.21 48.58 49.13
CA LEU A 185 -43.34 47.67 47.99
C LEU A 185 -42.09 46.78 47.78
N PRO A 186 -42.20 45.63 47.09
CA PRO A 186 -41.06 44.80 46.71
C PRO A 186 -39.99 45.54 45.90
N VAL A 187 -38.74 45.03 45.95
CA VAL A 187 -37.60 45.63 45.24
C VAL A 187 -37.87 45.71 43.73
N GLY A 188 -37.54 46.87 43.13
CA GLY A 188 -37.81 47.16 41.72
C GLY A 188 -39.21 47.75 41.45
N LEU A 189 -40.02 48.04 42.48
CA LEU A 189 -41.33 48.71 42.38
C LEU A 189 -41.42 49.98 43.27
N ALA A 190 -42.26 50.94 42.87
CA ALA A 190 -42.55 52.17 43.61
C ALA A 190 -44.01 52.63 43.47
N TRP A 191 -44.55 53.29 44.50
CA TRP A 191 -45.87 53.94 44.45
C TRP A 191 -45.82 55.19 43.55
N ASN A 192 -46.80 55.31 42.66
CA ASN A 192 -47.07 56.50 41.89
C ASN A 192 -48.36 57.16 42.41
N THR A 193 -48.18 58.27 43.13
CA THR A 193 -49.26 59.04 43.78
C THR A 193 -49.79 60.19 42.91
N SER A 194 -49.23 60.38 41.71
CA SER A 194 -49.48 61.58 40.90
C SER A 194 -50.93 61.77 40.45
N ALA A 195 -51.70 60.68 40.34
CA ALA A 195 -53.11 60.72 39.92
C ALA A 195 -54.08 60.95 41.09
N PHE A 196 -53.65 60.82 42.35
CA PHE A 196 -54.56 60.80 43.49
C PHE A 196 -55.31 62.12 43.65
N ALA A 197 -54.63 63.25 43.47
CA ALA A 197 -55.26 64.56 43.60
C ALA A 197 -56.25 64.87 42.46
N THR A 198 -56.23 64.13 41.36
CA THR A 198 -57.09 64.36 40.19
C THR A 198 -58.21 63.35 40.03
N THR A 199 -58.02 62.12 40.50
CA THR A 199 -58.99 61.03 40.33
C THR A 199 -59.19 60.19 41.59
N GLY A 200 -58.51 60.47 42.70
CA GLY A 200 -58.59 59.66 43.92
C GLY A 200 -57.83 58.33 43.85
N THR A 201 -57.01 58.14 42.81
CA THR A 201 -56.38 56.87 42.47
C THR A 201 -54.87 56.82 42.81
N LEU A 202 -54.40 55.70 43.36
CA LEU A 202 -52.97 55.37 43.52
C LEU A 202 -52.54 54.25 42.58
N SER A 203 -51.30 54.25 42.07
CA SER A 203 -50.78 53.18 41.19
C SER A 203 -49.36 52.73 41.53
N ILE A 204 -48.88 51.63 40.91
CA ILE A 204 -47.53 51.06 41.14
C ILE A 204 -46.74 51.00 39.83
N VAL A 205 -45.45 51.34 39.84
CA VAL A 205 -44.54 51.35 38.66
C VAL A 205 -43.18 50.66 38.94
N ALA A 206 -42.44 50.27 37.90
CA ALA A 206 -41.14 49.58 38.00
C ALA A 206 -39.89 50.49 37.91
N THR A 207 -38.74 50.07 38.49
CA THR A 207 -37.45 50.80 38.53
C THR A 207 -36.22 49.90 38.19
N ALA A 208 -35.14 50.44 37.58
CA ALA A 208 -33.96 49.66 37.07
C ALA A 208 -32.63 49.89 37.84
N VAL A 209 -31.69 48.93 37.87
CA VAL A 209 -30.38 48.96 38.61
C VAL A 209 -29.22 48.20 37.86
N ASP A 210 -28.02 48.79 37.65
CA ASP A 210 -26.87 48.30 36.80
C ASP A 210 -25.81 47.34 37.46
N PHE A 211 -24.90 46.70 36.67
CA PHE A 211 -23.78 45.78 37.08
C PHE A 211 -22.42 45.98 36.33
N THR A 212 -21.31 45.33 36.78
CA THR A 212 -19.92 45.44 36.21
C THR A 212 -19.13 44.10 36.12
N ILE A 213 -18.15 44.00 35.21
CA ILE A 213 -17.11 42.93 35.17
C ILE A 213 -15.86 43.40 35.93
N ASN A 214 -15.38 42.64 36.91
CA ASN A 214 -14.26 43.03 37.78
C ASN A 214 -12.99 42.18 37.64
N ASP A 215 -13.07 40.97 37.06
CA ASP A 215 -11.90 40.14 36.74
C ASP A 215 -12.00 39.60 35.30
N GLN A 216 -10.95 39.81 34.49
CA GLN A 216 -10.88 39.39 33.09
C GLN A 216 -10.24 37.99 32.97
N PRO A 217 -10.54 37.21 31.91
CA PRO A 217 -9.87 35.94 31.66
C PRO A 217 -8.39 36.13 31.24
N ASP A 218 -7.50 35.27 31.73
CA ASP A 218 -6.06 35.30 31.46
C ASP A 218 -5.67 34.51 30.19
N SER A 219 -4.64 34.97 29.48
CA SER A 219 -4.04 34.24 28.34
C SER A 219 -3.16 33.06 28.82
N ALA A 220 -3.00 32.02 28.00
CA ALA A 220 -2.23 30.83 28.36
C ALA A 220 -1.46 30.23 27.17
N THR A 221 -0.34 29.58 27.46
CA THR A 221 0.41 28.72 26.52
C THR A 221 0.56 27.35 27.13
N VAL A 222 0.12 26.30 26.44
CA VAL A 222 0.09 24.93 26.98
C VAL A 222 0.53 23.90 25.94
N ASP A 223 0.97 22.73 26.40
CA ASP A 223 1.27 21.59 25.52
C ASP A 223 -0.03 20.88 25.06
N PRO A 224 -0.07 20.27 23.87
CA PRO A 224 -1.20 19.47 23.43
C PRO A 224 -1.57 18.39 24.45
N GLY A 225 -2.86 18.26 24.74
CA GLY A 225 -3.41 17.32 25.71
C GLY A 225 -3.54 17.86 27.14
N ALA A 226 -2.90 19.00 27.46
CA ALA A 226 -3.06 19.67 28.76
C ALA A 226 -4.44 20.36 28.88
N SER A 227 -4.85 20.66 30.12
CA SER A 227 -6.10 21.39 30.40
C SER A 227 -5.85 22.88 30.60
N VAL A 228 -6.73 23.74 30.09
CA VAL A 228 -6.74 25.20 30.34
C VAL A 228 -8.11 25.66 30.79
N THR A 229 -8.19 26.65 31.68
CA THR A 229 -9.45 27.24 32.18
C THR A 229 -9.39 28.75 32.13
N PHE A 230 -10.38 29.37 31.50
CA PHE A 230 -10.62 30.81 31.46
C PHE A 230 -11.73 31.17 32.46
N THR A 231 -11.57 32.23 33.24
CA THR A 231 -12.53 32.64 34.29
C THR A 231 -12.82 34.13 34.23
N VAL A 232 -14.08 34.53 34.48
CA VAL A 232 -14.52 35.94 34.58
C VAL A 232 -15.17 36.23 35.92
N GLY A 233 -14.91 37.41 36.50
CA GLY A 233 -15.52 37.90 37.73
C GLY A 233 -16.56 38.99 37.48
N THR A 234 -17.72 38.92 38.14
CA THR A 234 -18.82 39.90 38.00
C THR A 234 -19.30 40.44 39.36
N ALA A 235 -19.70 41.72 39.39
CA ALA A 235 -20.21 42.40 40.59
C ALA A 235 -21.48 43.22 40.29
N GLY A 236 -22.47 43.15 41.18
CA GLY A 236 -23.77 43.83 41.05
C GLY A 236 -24.96 42.91 41.35
N PRO A 237 -26.22 43.41 41.25
CA PRO A 237 -27.41 42.58 41.42
C PRO A 237 -27.56 41.61 40.25
N GLY A 238 -27.62 40.31 40.57
CA GLY A 238 -27.95 39.24 39.64
C GLY A 238 -29.46 39.05 39.44
N PRO A 239 -29.88 38.04 38.68
CA PRO A 239 -29.06 36.96 38.12
C PRO A 239 -28.21 37.39 36.91
N PHE A 240 -27.02 36.79 36.76
CA PHE A 240 -26.13 36.93 35.59
C PHE A 240 -26.26 35.72 34.67
N THR A 241 -26.15 35.97 33.36
CA THR A 241 -26.04 34.96 32.33
C THR A 241 -24.74 35.19 31.55
N TYR A 242 -24.06 34.11 31.14
CA TYR A 242 -22.76 34.15 30.48
C TYR A 242 -22.84 33.47 29.11
N VAL A 243 -22.08 33.98 28.14
CA VAL A 243 -21.91 33.37 26.82
C VAL A 243 -20.45 33.46 26.41
N TRP A 244 -19.73 32.33 26.41
CA TRP A 244 -18.34 32.28 25.93
C TRP A 244 -18.26 32.22 24.41
N LYS A 245 -17.24 32.88 23.85
CA LYS A 245 -16.97 32.95 22.41
C LYS A 245 -15.51 32.68 22.11
N LYS A 246 -15.26 31.95 21.02
CA LYS A 246 -13.94 31.84 20.37
C LYS A 246 -13.93 32.71 19.12
N GLY A 247 -13.11 33.75 19.12
CA GLY A 247 -13.16 34.81 18.10
C GLY A 247 -14.53 35.48 18.10
N THR A 248 -15.33 35.23 17.07
CA THR A 248 -16.71 35.75 16.96
C THR A 248 -17.79 34.68 17.16
N THR A 249 -17.41 33.40 17.27
CA THR A 249 -18.33 32.27 17.32
C THR A 249 -18.67 31.90 18.76
N VAL A 250 -19.96 31.71 19.05
CA VAL A 250 -20.44 31.23 20.36
C VAL A 250 -20.02 29.78 20.59
N ILE A 251 -19.59 29.49 21.82
CA ILE A 251 -19.29 28.13 22.28
C ILE A 251 -20.56 27.61 22.95
N ASP A 252 -21.26 26.71 22.26
CA ASP A 252 -22.56 26.21 22.71
C ASP A 252 -22.48 25.49 24.06
N GLY A 253 -23.40 25.84 24.97
CA GLY A 253 -23.53 25.20 26.29
C GLY A 253 -22.69 25.82 27.40
N GLU A 254 -21.74 26.70 27.07
CA GLU A 254 -20.83 27.33 28.04
C GLU A 254 -21.43 28.62 28.62
N VAL A 255 -22.22 28.43 29.68
CA VAL A 255 -23.05 29.49 30.31
C VAL A 255 -22.64 29.85 31.75
N GLY A 256 -21.48 29.36 32.19
CA GLY A 256 -20.92 29.63 33.51
C GLY A 256 -19.88 30.77 33.52
N PRO A 257 -19.45 31.22 34.72
CA PRO A 257 -18.38 32.22 34.87
C PRO A 257 -16.98 31.69 34.53
N SER A 258 -16.87 30.42 34.12
CA SER A 258 -15.61 29.79 33.71
C SER A 258 -15.85 28.87 32.52
N TYR A 259 -14.86 28.80 31.63
CA TYR A 259 -14.81 27.87 30.49
C TYR A 259 -13.51 27.06 30.54
N THR A 260 -13.61 25.73 30.52
CA THR A 260 -12.46 24.83 30.59
C THR A 260 -12.35 24.00 29.32
N ILE A 261 -11.17 23.94 28.72
CA ILE A 261 -10.81 22.99 27.67
C ILE A 261 -9.98 21.88 28.34
N PRO A 262 -10.53 20.68 28.55
CA PRO A 262 -9.87 19.64 29.36
C PRO A 262 -8.63 19.02 28.71
N SER A 263 -8.56 19.07 27.38
CA SER A 263 -7.46 18.50 26.60
C SER A 263 -7.30 19.32 25.33
N VAL A 264 -6.35 20.25 25.35
CA VAL A 264 -6.14 21.23 24.30
C VAL A 264 -5.53 20.57 23.05
N VAL A 265 -6.08 20.90 21.88
CA VAL A 265 -5.53 20.54 20.57
C VAL A 265 -5.18 21.79 19.76
N GLU A 266 -4.41 21.64 18.69
CA GLU A 266 -3.99 22.75 17.83
C GLU A 266 -5.18 23.60 17.32
N GLY A 267 -6.29 22.95 17.00
CA GLY A 267 -7.51 23.63 16.58
C GLY A 267 -8.16 24.52 17.66
N ASP A 268 -7.71 24.43 18.92
CA ASP A 268 -8.18 25.24 20.03
C ASP A 268 -7.44 26.58 20.15
N GLU A 269 -6.33 26.79 19.45
CA GLU A 269 -5.64 28.07 19.42
C GLU A 269 -6.57 29.23 19.01
N GLY A 270 -6.42 30.38 19.66
CA GLY A 270 -7.19 31.57 19.34
C GLY A 270 -7.55 32.46 20.52
N SER A 271 -8.41 33.43 20.25
CA SER A 271 -8.86 34.43 21.22
C SER A 271 -10.21 34.05 21.83
N TYR A 272 -10.35 34.14 23.14
CA TYR A 272 -11.56 33.81 23.89
C TYR A 272 -12.10 35.02 24.65
N THR A 273 -13.42 35.27 24.57
CA THR A 273 -14.13 36.35 25.28
C THR A 273 -15.43 35.84 25.86
N VAL A 274 -15.99 36.51 26.88
CA VAL A 274 -17.30 36.18 27.45
C VAL A 274 -18.21 37.40 27.52
N GLU A 275 -19.47 37.22 27.10
CA GLU A 275 -20.53 38.21 27.29
C GLU A 275 -21.31 37.90 28.56
N VAL A 276 -21.47 38.88 29.43
CA VAL A 276 -22.22 38.78 30.68
C VAL A 276 -23.46 39.66 30.58
N THR A 277 -24.64 39.14 30.91
CA THR A 277 -25.91 39.88 30.86
C THR A 277 -26.69 39.75 32.16
N ASN A 278 -27.30 40.84 32.63
CA ASN A 278 -28.34 40.84 33.66
C ASN A 278 -29.58 41.63 33.20
N GLY A 279 -30.55 41.82 34.10
CA GLY A 279 -31.78 42.57 33.81
C GLY A 279 -31.60 44.05 33.42
N SER A 280 -30.41 44.63 33.57
CA SER A 280 -30.08 46.00 33.17
C SER A 280 -29.30 46.11 31.86
N GLY A 281 -28.56 45.07 31.42
CA GLY A 281 -27.84 45.10 30.14
C GLY A 281 -26.81 44.00 29.95
N THR A 282 -25.95 44.15 28.93
CA THR A 282 -24.88 43.20 28.56
C THR A 282 -23.52 43.90 28.53
N LEU A 283 -22.48 43.27 29.08
CA LEU A 283 -21.07 43.67 29.02
C LEU A 283 -20.22 42.54 28.41
N VAL A 284 -19.09 42.86 27.79
CA VAL A 284 -18.16 41.89 27.17
C VAL A 284 -16.78 41.99 27.81
N SER A 285 -16.14 40.85 28.07
CA SER A 285 -14.77 40.78 28.61
C SER A 285 -13.70 41.21 27.61
N ASP A 286 -12.50 41.46 28.12
CA ASP A 286 -11.28 41.53 27.28
C ASP A 286 -10.92 40.12 26.73
N PRO A 287 -10.19 40.04 25.60
CA PRO A 287 -9.81 38.76 25.00
C PRO A 287 -8.63 38.07 25.70
N ALA A 288 -8.77 36.78 25.98
CA ALA A 288 -7.71 35.87 26.41
C ALA A 288 -7.16 35.03 25.23
N ILE A 289 -5.85 35.00 25.04
CA ILE A 289 -5.20 34.27 23.93
C ILE A 289 -4.70 32.90 24.39
N LEU A 290 -5.06 31.85 23.67
CA LEU A 290 -4.51 30.50 23.81
C LEU A 290 -3.49 30.22 22.70
N VAL A 291 -2.28 29.80 23.09
CA VAL A 291 -1.23 29.28 22.20
C VAL A 291 -0.92 27.83 22.59
N VAL A 292 -0.66 26.96 21.62
CA VAL A 292 -0.34 25.54 21.81
C VAL A 292 1.10 25.29 21.33
N ASN A 293 1.88 24.52 22.10
CA ASN A 293 3.27 24.22 21.73
C ASN A 293 3.37 23.10 20.68
N ASP A 294 4.19 23.31 19.64
CA ASP A 294 4.54 22.28 18.65
C ASP A 294 5.50 21.20 19.24
N PRO A 295 5.18 19.90 19.18
CA PRO A 295 6.09 18.85 19.64
C PRO A 295 7.28 18.61 18.67
N ILE A 296 8.52 18.70 19.18
CA ILE A 296 9.73 18.28 18.42
C ILE A 296 9.86 16.75 18.50
N ILE A 297 9.70 16.08 17.37
CA ILE A 297 9.93 14.63 17.23
C ILE A 297 11.43 14.39 16.94
N PRO A 298 12.13 13.57 17.76
CA PRO A 298 13.54 13.26 17.55
C PRO A 298 13.83 12.65 16.18
N VAL A 299 14.99 12.99 15.61
CA VAL A 299 15.50 12.40 14.37
C VAL A 299 15.66 10.90 14.55
N THR A 300 15.02 10.14 13.66
CA THR A 300 15.15 8.69 13.57
C THR A 300 15.45 8.32 12.12
N ILE A 301 16.56 7.63 11.89
CA ILE A 301 16.96 7.04 10.62
C ILE A 301 16.12 5.78 10.44
N THR A 302 15.11 5.88 9.57
CA THR A 302 14.21 4.78 9.24
C THR A 302 14.80 3.87 8.17
N THR A 303 15.74 4.37 7.38
CA THR A 303 16.47 3.57 6.39
C THR A 303 17.91 4.04 6.32
N PRO A 304 18.87 3.28 6.88
CA PRO A 304 20.29 3.58 6.74
C PRO A 304 20.76 3.32 5.29
N PRO A 305 21.92 3.87 4.89
CA PRO A 305 22.51 3.56 3.59
C PRO A 305 22.77 2.05 3.46
N ALA A 306 22.52 1.52 2.28
CA ALA A 306 22.78 0.12 1.95
C ALA A 306 24.19 -0.05 1.36
N SER A 307 24.86 -1.16 1.68
CA SER A 307 26.11 -1.56 1.05
C SER A 307 25.91 -1.77 -0.46
N GLN A 308 26.92 -1.42 -1.25
CA GLN A 308 26.90 -1.58 -2.70
C GLN A 308 28.12 -2.36 -3.18
N THR A 309 27.90 -3.19 -4.18
CA THR A 309 28.95 -3.84 -4.95
C THR A 309 28.78 -3.42 -6.40
N ILE A 310 29.74 -2.68 -6.93
CA ILE A 310 29.71 -2.16 -8.30
C ILE A 310 31.02 -2.49 -9.01
N THR A 311 31.07 -2.29 -10.31
CA THR A 311 32.28 -2.44 -11.12
C THR A 311 32.94 -1.07 -11.34
N VAL A 312 34.27 -1.04 -11.52
CA VAL A 312 35.02 0.18 -11.87
C VAL A 312 34.32 0.95 -13.00
N GLY A 313 34.16 2.26 -12.84
CA GLY A 313 33.50 3.15 -13.80
C GLY A 313 32.00 3.32 -13.59
N GLN A 314 31.34 2.44 -12.82
CA GLN A 314 29.92 2.60 -12.48
C GLN A 314 29.69 3.66 -11.38
N THR A 315 28.47 4.19 -11.33
CA THR A 315 28.05 5.13 -10.28
C THR A 315 27.66 4.39 -9.00
N ALA A 316 28.24 4.76 -7.86
CA ALA A 316 27.75 4.37 -6.53
C ALA A 316 26.83 5.46 -5.98
N THR A 317 25.70 5.11 -5.34
CA THR A 317 24.79 6.10 -4.72
C THR A 317 24.28 5.63 -3.36
N PHE A 318 24.65 6.31 -2.29
CA PHE A 318 24.13 6.06 -0.95
C PHE A 318 22.97 7.00 -0.66
N THR A 319 21.91 6.46 -0.03
CA THR A 319 20.70 7.23 0.35
C THR A 319 20.37 6.95 1.81
N VAL A 320 19.91 7.96 2.53
CA VAL A 320 19.38 7.83 3.90
C VAL A 320 17.96 8.37 3.96
N VAL A 321 17.09 7.67 4.69
CA VAL A 321 15.72 8.14 4.98
C VAL A 321 15.57 8.36 6.47
N VAL A 322 14.99 9.51 6.83
CA VAL A 322 14.82 9.96 8.21
C VAL A 322 13.38 10.41 8.47
N SER A 323 12.92 10.22 9.71
CA SER A 323 11.69 10.76 10.27
C SER A 323 12.00 11.66 11.46
N GLY A 324 11.09 12.57 11.78
CA GLY A 324 11.23 13.54 12.88
C GLY A 324 10.76 14.92 12.45
N THR A 325 10.87 15.91 13.33
CA THR A 325 10.57 17.31 12.99
C THR A 325 11.80 17.91 12.30
N GLY A 326 11.68 18.36 11.05
CA GLY A 326 12.75 19.04 10.29
C GLY A 326 12.85 20.55 10.60
N PRO A 327 13.77 21.29 9.96
CA PRO A 327 14.66 20.88 8.87
C PRO A 327 15.82 19.98 9.32
N PHE A 328 16.30 19.11 8.44
CA PHE A 328 17.45 18.23 8.68
C PHE A 328 18.68 18.71 7.91
N SER A 329 19.87 18.51 8.51
CA SER A 329 21.15 18.62 7.82
C SER A 329 21.89 17.29 7.80
N TYR A 330 22.69 17.07 6.76
CA TYR A 330 23.39 15.82 6.50
C TYR A 330 24.91 16.05 6.44
N SER A 331 25.68 15.07 6.92
CA SER A 331 27.14 15.05 6.80
C SER A 331 27.60 13.62 6.54
N TRP A 332 27.91 13.31 5.27
CA TRP A 332 28.42 12.00 4.86
C TRP A 332 29.89 11.83 5.24
N ARG A 333 30.31 10.62 5.59
CA ARG A 333 31.68 10.31 6.02
C ARG A 333 32.20 9.04 5.35
N LYS A 334 33.50 9.01 5.00
CA LYS A 334 34.22 7.80 4.58
C LYS A 334 35.18 7.39 5.70
N GLY A 335 35.02 6.19 6.25
CA GLY A 335 35.85 5.71 7.37
C GLY A 335 35.82 6.66 8.57
N SER A 336 34.64 7.19 8.93
CA SER A 336 34.42 8.22 9.97
C SER A 336 34.96 9.62 9.68
N ILE A 337 35.59 9.87 8.52
CA ILE A 337 36.08 11.20 8.13
C ILE A 337 35.02 11.93 7.30
N PRO A 338 34.59 13.15 7.68
CA PRO A 338 33.61 13.93 6.91
C PRO A 338 34.04 14.20 5.48
N ILE A 339 33.11 13.98 4.55
CA ILE A 339 33.25 14.32 3.14
C ILE A 339 32.71 15.75 2.97
N PRO A 340 33.53 16.71 2.50
CA PRO A 340 33.11 18.11 2.38
C PRO A 340 31.88 18.30 1.48
N SER A 341 31.05 19.30 1.81
CA SER A 341 29.93 19.76 0.97
C SER A 341 28.82 18.72 0.72
N THR A 342 28.48 17.92 1.74
CA THR A 342 27.51 16.81 1.62
C THR A 342 26.23 17.04 2.45
N ASP A 343 25.49 18.12 2.19
CA ASP A 343 24.21 18.43 2.87
C ASP A 343 22.99 17.94 2.07
N SER A 344 22.94 16.63 1.82
CA SER A 344 21.88 15.97 1.05
C SER A 344 21.58 14.59 1.64
N PRO A 345 20.32 14.11 1.59
CA PRO A 345 19.98 12.73 1.93
C PRO A 345 20.62 11.69 0.98
N THR A 346 21.27 12.13 -0.09
CA THR A 346 21.98 11.28 -1.06
C THR A 346 23.44 11.71 -1.25
N TYR A 347 24.33 10.73 -1.40
CA TYR A 347 25.73 10.92 -1.76
C TYR A 347 26.11 9.95 -2.89
N SER A 348 26.64 10.48 -4.00
CA SER A 348 26.98 9.69 -5.20
C SER A 348 28.44 9.85 -5.62
N ILE A 349 29.02 8.76 -6.10
CA ILE A 349 30.34 8.70 -6.75
C ILE A 349 30.08 8.34 -8.23
N PRO A 350 30.12 9.30 -9.17
CA PRO A 350 29.68 9.08 -10.56
C PRO A 350 30.46 8.00 -11.33
N ALA A 351 31.77 7.88 -11.09
CA ALA A 351 32.63 6.90 -11.74
C ALA A 351 33.61 6.31 -10.72
N ALA A 352 33.16 5.27 -10.01
CA ALA A 352 33.92 4.70 -8.90
C ALA A 352 35.18 3.99 -9.37
N GLN A 353 36.27 4.19 -8.63
CA GLN A 353 37.56 3.52 -8.78
C GLN A 353 37.78 2.51 -7.65
N LEU A 354 38.73 1.59 -7.80
CA LEU A 354 39.08 0.63 -6.73
C LEU A 354 39.47 1.34 -5.42
N SER A 355 40.06 2.54 -5.51
CA SER A 355 40.41 3.39 -4.35
C SER A 355 39.20 3.95 -3.60
N ASP A 356 38.02 3.96 -4.23
CA ASP A 356 36.80 4.49 -3.62
C ASP A 356 36.16 3.49 -2.65
N ALA A 357 36.50 2.21 -2.76
CA ALA A 357 36.07 1.16 -1.84
C ALA A 357 36.34 1.55 -0.37
N GLY A 358 35.40 1.20 0.51
CA GLY A 358 35.46 1.60 1.91
C GLY A 358 34.08 1.67 2.57
N SER A 359 34.06 2.13 3.82
CA SER A 359 32.87 2.23 4.64
C SER A 359 32.33 3.66 4.67
N PHE A 360 31.03 3.83 4.45
CA PHE A 360 30.33 5.12 4.38
C PHE A 360 29.19 5.18 5.39
N ASP A 361 29.10 6.27 6.15
CA ASP A 361 27.97 6.55 7.02
C ASP A 361 27.56 8.02 6.90
N VAL A 362 26.42 8.38 7.51
CA VAL A 362 25.92 9.75 7.52
C VAL A 362 25.48 10.15 8.92
N VAL A 363 25.83 11.38 9.31
CA VAL A 363 25.31 12.04 10.51
C VAL A 363 24.18 12.96 10.09
N VAL A 364 23.00 12.79 10.69
CA VAL A 364 21.82 13.62 10.48
C VAL A 364 21.54 14.43 11.73
N THR A 365 21.25 15.72 11.58
CA THR A 365 20.94 16.63 12.69
C THR A 365 19.63 17.37 12.42
N GLY A 366 18.72 17.36 13.40
CA GLY A 366 17.45 18.08 13.37
C GLY A 366 17.45 19.29 14.33
N PRO A 367 16.33 20.03 14.42
CA PRO A 367 16.18 21.17 15.31
C PRO A 367 16.15 20.75 16.79
N GLY A 368 16.62 21.62 17.68
CA GLY A 368 16.68 21.38 19.13
C GLY A 368 18.06 20.96 19.64
N ILE A 369 18.20 20.87 20.96
CA ILE A 369 19.47 20.47 21.62
C ILE A 369 19.59 18.95 21.60
N ALA A 370 20.75 18.43 21.17
CA ALA A 370 21.06 17.00 21.13
C ALA A 370 20.17 16.12 20.21
N ASN A 371 19.58 16.72 19.16
CA ASN A 371 18.76 16.01 18.17
C ASN A 371 19.58 15.56 16.95
N SER A 372 20.49 14.60 17.14
CA SER A 372 21.31 14.06 16.03
C SER A 372 21.47 12.55 16.12
N GLN A 373 21.52 11.89 14.97
CA GLN A 373 21.74 10.45 14.85
C GLN A 373 22.77 10.14 13.76
N THR A 374 23.57 9.10 13.99
CA THR A 374 24.53 8.56 13.02
C THR A 374 23.99 7.24 12.47
N SER A 375 24.05 7.05 11.15
CA SER A 375 23.63 5.78 10.53
C SER A 375 24.58 4.63 10.85
N THR A 376 24.10 3.39 10.69
CA THR A 376 25.03 2.27 10.48
C THR A 376 25.81 2.48 9.18
N ALA A 377 27.03 1.97 9.13
CA ALA A 377 27.89 2.16 7.97
C ALA A 377 27.57 1.15 6.84
N ALA A 378 27.56 1.64 5.60
CA ALA A 378 27.44 0.88 4.37
C ALA A 378 28.82 0.63 3.75
N THR A 379 29.06 -0.57 3.24
CA THR A 379 30.32 -0.90 2.55
C THR A 379 30.18 -0.70 1.05
N LEU A 380 31.09 0.06 0.44
CA LEU A 380 31.32 0.07 -1.01
C LEU A 380 32.38 -0.97 -1.37
N THR A 381 31.98 -1.97 -2.14
CA THR A 381 32.88 -2.88 -2.85
C THR A 381 32.95 -2.46 -4.31
N VAL A 382 34.16 -2.23 -4.82
CA VAL A 382 34.38 -1.95 -6.25
C VAL A 382 35.15 -3.12 -6.85
N ASN A 383 34.53 -3.80 -7.79
CA ASN A 383 35.10 -4.93 -8.53
C ASN A 383 35.83 -4.43 -9.79
N PRO A 384 36.91 -5.12 -10.23
CA PRO A 384 37.50 -4.86 -11.53
C PRO A 384 36.48 -5.01 -12.66
N ALA A 385 36.70 -4.31 -13.77
CA ALA A 385 35.90 -4.52 -14.98
C ALA A 385 35.97 -6.01 -15.40
N PRO A 386 34.83 -6.67 -15.67
CA PRO A 386 34.87 -7.97 -16.31
C PRO A 386 35.55 -7.82 -17.68
N PRO A 387 36.20 -8.88 -18.19
CA PRO A 387 36.67 -8.85 -19.57
C PRO A 387 35.49 -8.53 -20.52
N PRO A 388 35.74 -7.77 -21.58
CA PRO A 388 34.69 -7.43 -22.55
C PRO A 388 34.01 -8.67 -23.12
N GLY A 389 32.73 -8.56 -23.44
CA GLY A 389 31.98 -9.63 -24.10
C GLY A 389 32.50 -9.95 -25.52
N PRO A 390 32.05 -11.06 -26.12
CA PRO A 390 32.43 -11.41 -27.49
C PRO A 390 32.00 -10.35 -28.50
N ILE A 391 32.77 -10.18 -29.58
CA ILE A 391 32.47 -9.24 -30.67
C ILE A 391 31.35 -9.82 -31.55
N SER A 392 30.32 -9.03 -31.85
CA SER A 392 29.19 -9.50 -32.67
C SER A 392 29.50 -9.47 -34.17
N ILE A 393 29.25 -10.58 -34.87
CA ILE A 393 29.32 -10.70 -36.33
C ILE A 393 27.89 -10.71 -36.89
N SER A 394 27.46 -9.60 -37.49
CA SER A 394 26.15 -9.48 -38.12
C SER A 394 26.18 -9.62 -39.65
N GLY A 395 27.34 -9.88 -40.25
CA GLY A 395 27.46 -10.02 -41.70
C GLY A 395 28.90 -9.88 -42.17
N ASN A 396 29.08 -9.51 -43.44
CA ASN A 396 30.41 -9.26 -43.98
C ASN A 396 31.07 -8.05 -43.31
N GLY A 397 32.38 -8.14 -43.06
CA GLY A 397 33.10 -7.05 -42.44
C GLY A 397 34.53 -7.44 -42.09
N THR A 398 35.28 -6.46 -41.61
CA THR A 398 36.66 -6.63 -41.15
C THR A 398 36.78 -6.03 -39.76
N ILE A 399 37.28 -6.81 -38.83
CA ILE A 399 37.59 -6.41 -37.45
C ILE A 399 39.09 -6.35 -37.33
N THR A 400 39.60 -5.24 -36.81
CA THR A 400 41.05 -5.04 -36.61
C THR A 400 41.34 -4.65 -35.17
N GLU A 401 42.43 -5.17 -34.60
CA GLU A 401 42.94 -4.78 -33.28
C GLU A 401 44.47 -4.71 -33.33
N ASN A 402 45.04 -3.62 -32.81
CA ASN A 402 46.48 -3.37 -32.82
C ASN A 402 47.07 -3.19 -31.41
N PHE A 403 46.30 -3.39 -30.35
CA PHE A 403 46.69 -3.39 -28.93
C PHE A 403 47.37 -2.11 -28.39
N ASN A 404 47.55 -1.10 -29.24
CA ASN A 404 48.25 0.16 -28.98
C ASN A 404 47.55 1.01 -27.94
N SER A 405 46.24 0.86 -27.76
CA SER A 405 45.43 1.60 -26.80
C SER A 405 45.23 0.90 -25.45
N MET A 406 45.77 -0.32 -25.26
CA MET A 406 45.67 -1.06 -24.00
C MET A 406 46.51 -0.40 -22.88
N GLY A 407 45.98 0.66 -22.25
CA GLY A 407 46.51 1.35 -21.05
C GLY A 407 47.97 1.80 -21.13
N SER A 408 48.26 3.10 -21.14
CA SER A 408 49.64 3.63 -21.17
C SER A 408 50.33 3.69 -19.80
N THR A 409 49.67 3.24 -18.73
CA THR A 409 50.21 3.25 -17.36
C THR A 409 49.90 1.93 -16.67
N ALA A 410 50.90 1.34 -16.01
CA ALA A 410 50.69 0.14 -15.21
C ALA A 410 49.82 0.46 -13.97
N PRO A 411 48.83 -0.40 -13.65
CA PRO A 411 48.46 -1.62 -14.37
C PRO A 411 47.51 -1.33 -15.56
N VAL A 412 47.58 -2.16 -16.61
CA VAL A 412 46.74 -2.01 -17.82
C VAL A 412 45.26 -2.04 -17.43
N ALA A 413 44.49 -1.04 -17.91
CA ALA A 413 43.14 -0.78 -17.43
C ALA A 413 42.11 -1.86 -17.88
N ALA A 414 42.20 -2.36 -19.12
CA ALA A 414 41.29 -3.37 -19.68
C ALA A 414 41.86 -4.02 -20.96
N TYR A 415 41.35 -5.21 -21.31
CA TYR A 415 41.50 -5.80 -22.66
C TYR A 415 40.60 -5.08 -23.67
N PRO A 416 40.92 -5.10 -24.98
CA PRO A 416 40.01 -4.67 -26.04
C PRO A 416 38.79 -5.60 -26.13
N ASP A 417 37.75 -5.17 -26.84
CA ASP A 417 36.51 -5.93 -26.99
C ASP A 417 36.77 -7.35 -27.50
N GLY A 418 36.09 -8.34 -26.91
CA GLY A 418 36.27 -9.76 -27.23
C GLY A 418 37.59 -10.40 -26.78
N TRP A 419 38.62 -9.63 -26.43
CA TRP A 419 39.95 -10.14 -26.08
C TRP A 419 40.07 -10.54 -24.61
N THR A 420 40.82 -11.60 -24.34
CA THR A 420 41.07 -12.09 -23.00
C THR A 420 42.42 -12.80 -22.92
N GLY A 421 43.21 -12.48 -21.89
CA GLY A 421 44.40 -13.24 -21.49
C GLY A 421 44.17 -13.93 -20.15
N TYR A 422 44.56 -15.20 -20.03
CA TYR A 422 44.30 -16.01 -18.84
C TYR A 422 45.41 -17.04 -18.57
N LYS A 423 45.45 -17.55 -17.34
CA LYS A 423 46.36 -18.64 -16.98
C LYS A 423 45.83 -19.96 -17.54
N TYR A 424 46.58 -20.56 -18.45
CA TYR A 424 46.24 -21.85 -19.05
C TYR A 424 46.86 -23.03 -18.29
N ALA A 425 48.13 -22.92 -17.87
CA ALA A 425 48.84 -23.98 -17.14
C ALA A 425 49.87 -23.40 -16.15
N GLY A 426 50.71 -24.27 -15.56
CA GLY A 426 51.77 -23.90 -14.62
C GLY A 426 51.43 -24.08 -13.13
N THR A 427 52.46 -24.21 -12.30
CA THR A 427 52.37 -24.66 -10.89
C THR A 427 52.06 -23.57 -9.86
N GLY A 428 51.93 -22.31 -10.28
CA GLY A 428 51.71 -21.17 -9.39
C GLY A 428 50.32 -21.14 -8.73
N THR A 429 50.15 -20.26 -7.74
CA THR A 429 48.95 -20.18 -6.89
C THR A 429 47.69 -19.64 -7.60
N LEU A 430 47.85 -18.87 -8.68
CA LEU A 430 46.72 -18.43 -9.51
C LEU A 430 46.06 -19.67 -10.15
N ALA A 431 44.74 -19.82 -10.01
CA ALA A 431 44.03 -20.98 -10.53
C ALA A 431 44.05 -21.02 -12.06
N ILE A 432 44.12 -22.23 -12.64
CA ILE A 432 43.98 -22.42 -14.09
C ILE A 432 42.58 -21.95 -14.54
N GLY A 433 42.52 -21.27 -15.68
CA GLY A 433 41.31 -20.64 -16.21
C GLY A 433 41.06 -19.23 -15.66
N THR A 434 41.89 -18.72 -14.76
CA THR A 434 41.72 -17.36 -14.23
C THR A 434 42.17 -16.32 -15.27
N VAL A 435 41.26 -15.40 -15.61
CA VAL A 435 41.56 -14.22 -16.44
C VAL A 435 42.55 -13.33 -15.71
N VAL A 436 43.66 -12.99 -16.38
CA VAL A 436 44.73 -12.17 -15.83
C VAL A 436 44.34 -10.70 -16.01
N THR A 437 44.28 -9.96 -14.91
CA THR A 437 43.88 -8.54 -14.89
C THR A 437 44.90 -7.72 -14.09
N SER A 438 44.66 -6.42 -13.98
CA SER A 438 45.42 -5.54 -13.10
C SER A 438 45.37 -5.92 -11.61
N ALA A 439 44.35 -6.72 -11.21
CA ALA A 439 44.14 -7.15 -9.84
C ALA A 439 44.68 -8.56 -9.53
N THR A 440 45.11 -9.32 -10.54
CA THR A 440 45.66 -10.67 -10.32
C THR A 440 47.11 -10.63 -9.87
N SER A 441 47.59 -11.74 -9.29
CA SER A 441 49.02 -11.95 -9.02
C SER A 441 49.46 -13.27 -9.65
N PRO A 442 50.25 -13.25 -10.74
CA PRO A 442 50.79 -12.06 -11.41
C PRO A 442 49.72 -11.24 -12.17
N ALA A 443 49.97 -9.94 -12.35
CA ALA A 443 49.09 -9.01 -13.06
C ALA A 443 49.50 -8.86 -14.54
N ILE A 444 48.55 -8.47 -15.40
CA ILE A 444 48.89 -8.00 -16.74
C ILE A 444 49.75 -6.73 -16.64
N THR A 445 50.84 -6.68 -17.40
CA THR A 445 51.85 -5.63 -17.26
C THR A 445 52.36 -5.15 -18.61
N VAL A 446 52.70 -3.86 -18.71
CA VAL A 446 53.43 -3.31 -19.87
C VAL A 446 54.93 -3.55 -19.67
N SER A 447 55.59 -4.16 -20.66
CA SER A 447 57.00 -4.55 -20.57
C SER A 447 57.64 -4.53 -21.94
N ASN A 448 58.87 -4.06 -22.04
CA ASN A 448 59.64 -4.18 -23.27
C ASN A 448 60.24 -5.59 -23.50
N GLY A 449 59.95 -6.57 -22.64
CA GLY A 449 60.52 -7.93 -22.69
C GLY A 449 61.72 -8.17 -21.76
N GLY A 450 62.11 -7.18 -20.94
CA GLY A 450 63.22 -7.31 -19.98
C GLY A 450 62.98 -8.31 -18.84
N GLY A 451 61.73 -8.49 -18.40
CA GLY A 451 61.36 -9.44 -17.34
C GLY A 451 61.22 -10.89 -17.84
N SER A 452 61.46 -11.86 -16.95
CA SER A 452 61.24 -13.30 -17.19
C SER A 452 60.08 -13.87 -16.35
N SER A 453 59.26 -13.00 -15.76
CA SER A 453 58.13 -13.44 -14.94
C SER A 453 57.01 -13.91 -15.85
N GLY A 454 56.47 -15.10 -15.62
CA GLY A 454 55.35 -15.58 -16.41
C GLY A 454 54.08 -14.78 -16.09
N THR A 455 53.52 -14.13 -17.11
CA THR A 455 52.23 -13.41 -17.09
C THR A 455 51.84 -13.05 -18.52
N ILE A 456 50.66 -12.45 -18.68
CA ILE A 456 50.24 -11.78 -19.92
C ILE A 456 50.87 -10.39 -19.98
N TYR A 457 51.40 -10.02 -21.14
CA TYR A 457 52.04 -8.74 -21.39
C TYR A 457 51.35 -7.98 -22.51
N ASN A 458 51.23 -6.66 -22.34
CA ASN A 458 51.14 -5.75 -23.46
C ASN A 458 52.58 -5.27 -23.75
N PHE A 459 53.25 -5.93 -24.69
CA PHE A 459 54.65 -5.71 -24.95
C PHE A 459 54.93 -4.36 -25.60
N GLY A 460 56.08 -3.77 -25.25
CA GLY A 460 56.47 -2.40 -25.56
C GLY A 460 56.62 -1.55 -24.31
N THR A 461 57.14 -0.33 -24.47
CA THR A 461 57.22 0.69 -23.43
C THR A 461 55.93 1.52 -23.39
N ASN A 462 55.68 2.24 -22.29
CA ASN A 462 54.54 3.15 -22.17
C ASN A 462 54.54 4.31 -23.20
N SER A 463 55.69 4.57 -23.84
CA SER A 463 55.85 5.60 -24.87
C SER A 463 55.86 5.03 -26.30
N ASP A 464 55.81 3.71 -26.45
CA ASP A 464 55.83 3.08 -27.76
C ASP A 464 54.47 3.29 -28.43
N ALA A 465 54.51 3.70 -29.69
CA ALA A 465 53.33 3.88 -30.51
C ALA A 465 52.78 2.55 -31.05
N ASP A 466 53.58 1.48 -30.94
CA ASP A 466 53.35 0.14 -31.47
C ASP A 466 53.63 -0.90 -30.37
N ARG A 467 52.63 -1.67 -29.99
CA ARG A 467 52.57 -2.55 -28.82
C ARG A 467 51.73 -3.76 -29.12
N ALA A 468 52.21 -4.93 -28.71
CA ALA A 468 51.62 -6.22 -29.05
C ALA A 468 51.13 -6.99 -27.82
N LEU A 469 50.06 -7.77 -27.96
CA LEU A 469 49.53 -8.62 -26.88
C LEU A 469 50.21 -9.99 -26.88
N GLY A 470 50.83 -10.36 -25.76
CA GLY A 470 51.59 -11.61 -25.69
C GLY A 470 51.70 -12.20 -24.30
N THR A 471 52.55 -13.22 -24.17
CA THR A 471 52.84 -13.89 -22.90
C THR A 471 54.30 -14.32 -22.85
N VAL A 472 54.80 -14.51 -21.62
CA VAL A 472 56.02 -15.27 -21.35
C VAL A 472 55.62 -16.43 -20.44
N ALA A 473 56.06 -17.65 -20.72
CA ALA A 473 55.90 -18.77 -19.80
C ALA A 473 56.89 -18.68 -18.63
N SER A 474 56.58 -19.44 -17.58
CA SER A 474 57.47 -19.75 -16.47
C SER A 474 56.93 -21.00 -15.78
N GLY A 475 57.75 -21.68 -14.96
CA GLY A 475 57.28 -22.87 -14.23
C GLY A 475 56.03 -22.66 -13.35
N GLY A 476 55.72 -21.42 -12.95
CA GLY A 476 54.51 -21.06 -12.20
C GLY A 476 53.31 -20.62 -13.04
N PHE A 477 53.52 -20.21 -14.30
CA PHE A 477 52.50 -19.58 -15.13
C PHE A 477 52.78 -19.84 -16.61
N THR A 478 51.80 -20.46 -17.29
CA THR A 478 51.76 -20.59 -18.74
C THR A 478 50.50 -19.87 -19.22
N GLY A 479 50.66 -18.87 -20.09
CA GLY A 479 49.58 -18.00 -20.54
C GLY A 479 48.89 -18.49 -21.81
N ALA A 480 47.63 -18.13 -21.95
CA ALA A 480 46.92 -18.13 -23.22
C ALA A 480 46.18 -16.81 -23.40
N TYR A 481 46.04 -16.36 -24.64
CA TYR A 481 45.29 -15.17 -24.98
C TYR A 481 44.53 -15.38 -26.29
N GLY A 482 43.43 -14.68 -26.45
CA GLY A 482 42.57 -14.88 -27.61
C GLY A 482 41.37 -13.97 -27.63
N VAL A 483 40.52 -14.19 -28.63
CA VAL A 483 39.36 -13.35 -28.94
C VAL A 483 38.11 -14.21 -29.12
N SER A 484 36.97 -13.66 -28.73
CA SER A 484 35.65 -14.31 -28.88
C SER A 484 34.75 -13.51 -29.80
N PHE A 485 34.00 -14.20 -30.65
CA PHE A 485 33.03 -13.64 -31.59
C PHE A 485 31.68 -14.33 -31.46
N THR A 486 30.56 -13.62 -31.56
CA THR A 486 29.21 -14.22 -31.59
C THR A 486 28.60 -14.05 -32.97
N ASN A 487 28.11 -15.14 -33.57
CA ASN A 487 27.45 -15.09 -34.87
C ASN A 487 26.02 -14.59 -34.68
N ASN A 488 25.76 -13.37 -35.14
CA ASN A 488 24.42 -12.76 -35.21
C ASN A 488 24.04 -12.46 -36.67
N SER A 489 24.58 -13.22 -37.62
CA SER A 489 24.34 -12.99 -39.05
C SER A 489 23.01 -13.52 -39.55
N GLY A 490 22.27 -14.28 -38.74
CA GLY A 490 21.05 -14.96 -39.14
C GLY A 490 21.28 -16.25 -39.94
N SER A 491 22.55 -16.60 -40.24
CA SER A 491 22.92 -17.81 -40.98
C SER A 491 24.11 -18.52 -40.34
N THR A 492 24.36 -19.78 -40.69
CA THR A 492 25.59 -20.49 -40.30
C THR A 492 26.78 -19.90 -41.06
N ILE A 493 27.84 -19.54 -40.33
CA ILE A 493 29.10 -19.07 -40.91
C ILE A 493 30.08 -20.24 -40.96
N GLU A 494 30.61 -20.54 -42.14
CA GLU A 494 31.58 -21.62 -42.33
C GLU A 494 33.02 -21.09 -42.35
N GLY A 495 34.00 -21.98 -42.16
CA GLY A 495 35.41 -21.62 -42.20
C GLY A 495 35.88 -20.99 -43.52
N SER A 496 35.18 -21.25 -44.63
CA SER A 496 35.41 -20.58 -45.92
C SER A 496 34.99 -19.12 -45.96
N ASN A 497 34.14 -18.67 -45.03
CA ASN A 497 33.69 -17.29 -44.92
C ASN A 497 34.66 -16.42 -44.11
N ILE A 498 35.57 -17.03 -43.35
CA ILE A 498 36.41 -16.36 -42.36
C ILE A 498 37.86 -16.37 -42.81
N ARG A 499 38.51 -15.20 -42.78
CA ARG A 499 39.95 -15.03 -42.97
C ARG A 499 40.58 -14.35 -41.76
N ILE A 500 41.75 -14.84 -41.35
CA ILE A 500 42.51 -14.29 -40.22
C ILE A 500 43.90 -13.88 -40.70
N GLY A 501 44.37 -12.72 -40.25
CA GLY A 501 45.75 -12.24 -40.44
C GLY A 501 46.22 -11.49 -39.21
N PHE A 502 47.52 -11.46 -38.97
CA PHE A 502 48.15 -10.74 -37.84
C PHE A 502 49.67 -10.70 -38.03
N THR A 503 50.35 -9.83 -37.31
CA THR A 503 51.80 -9.82 -37.15
C THR A 503 52.16 -10.55 -35.86
N ALA A 504 53.04 -11.55 -35.94
CA ALA A 504 53.61 -12.20 -34.77
C ALA A 504 54.97 -11.59 -34.48
N GLU A 505 55.21 -11.22 -33.22
CA GLU A 505 56.39 -10.47 -32.80
C GLU A 505 57.10 -11.15 -31.64
N GLN A 506 58.43 -11.08 -31.65
CA GLN A 506 59.28 -11.59 -30.59
C GLN A 506 59.86 -10.44 -29.76
N TRP A 507 59.49 -10.42 -28.48
CA TRP A 507 59.89 -9.39 -27.51
C TRP A 507 60.93 -9.88 -26.50
N ARG A 508 61.14 -11.20 -26.46
CA ARG A 508 62.16 -11.82 -25.63
C ARG A 508 62.68 -13.08 -26.29
N GLN A 509 63.99 -13.29 -26.24
CA GLN A 509 64.66 -14.49 -26.75
C GLN A 509 65.31 -15.27 -25.61
N ASN A 510 65.46 -16.58 -25.82
CA ASN A 510 66.23 -17.44 -24.92
C ASN A 510 67.54 -17.94 -25.56
N THR A 511 68.33 -18.73 -24.83
CA THR A 511 69.61 -19.32 -25.29
C THR A 511 69.51 -20.74 -25.83
N THR A 512 68.33 -21.33 -25.83
CA THR A 512 68.08 -22.70 -26.31
C THR A 512 67.91 -22.74 -27.83
N VAL A 513 68.08 -23.92 -28.44
CA VAL A 513 67.96 -24.17 -29.90
C VAL A 513 66.65 -24.89 -30.27
N ALA A 514 65.70 -24.96 -29.32
CA ALA A 514 64.38 -25.53 -29.54
C ALA A 514 63.39 -24.39 -29.68
N ASP A 515 62.88 -24.22 -30.90
CA ASP A 515 61.95 -23.17 -31.27
C ASP A 515 60.60 -23.41 -30.58
N GLU A 516 60.14 -22.44 -29.79
CA GLU A 516 58.83 -22.51 -29.15
C GLU A 516 57.68 -22.32 -30.14
N VAL A 517 56.55 -22.95 -29.83
CA VAL A 517 55.32 -22.83 -30.63
C VAL A 517 54.14 -22.41 -29.77
N TRP A 518 53.52 -21.29 -30.13
CA TRP A 518 52.20 -20.91 -29.65
C TRP A 518 51.16 -21.53 -30.56
N THR A 519 50.46 -22.52 -30.01
CA THR A 519 49.44 -23.28 -30.76
C THR A 519 48.18 -22.44 -30.90
N PHE A 520 47.68 -22.30 -32.13
CA PHE A 520 46.39 -21.72 -32.42
C PHE A 520 45.28 -22.76 -32.35
N GLU A 521 44.24 -22.44 -31.61
CA GLU A 521 43.08 -23.30 -31.42
C GLU A 521 41.78 -22.49 -31.50
N TRP A 522 40.71 -23.15 -31.94
CA TRP A 522 39.36 -22.59 -32.00
C TRP A 522 38.33 -23.55 -31.40
N LYS A 523 37.17 -23.00 -31.00
CA LYS A 523 35.98 -23.78 -30.62
C LYS A 523 34.70 -22.97 -30.71
N ILE A 524 33.55 -23.65 -30.75
CA ILE A 524 32.22 -23.04 -30.69
C ILE A 524 31.57 -23.38 -29.36
N GLY A 525 30.98 -22.38 -28.69
CA GLY A 525 30.35 -22.49 -27.38
C GLY A 525 31.34 -22.62 -26.21
N GLY A 526 30.78 -22.77 -25.00
CA GLY A 526 31.56 -22.79 -23.76
C GLY A 526 32.21 -21.43 -23.45
N ASN A 527 33.35 -21.44 -22.73
CA ASN A 527 34.11 -20.23 -22.40
C ASN A 527 35.53 -20.27 -23.00
N ILE A 528 36.09 -19.12 -23.36
CA ILE A 528 37.48 -19.01 -23.86
C ILE A 528 38.52 -19.57 -22.88
N THR A 529 38.19 -19.64 -21.58
CA THR A 529 39.06 -20.16 -20.51
C THR A 529 38.96 -21.67 -20.30
N ASP A 530 38.11 -22.38 -21.04
CA ASP A 530 37.92 -23.82 -20.81
C ASP A 530 39.21 -24.61 -21.12
N PRO A 531 39.54 -25.62 -20.29
CA PRO A 531 40.78 -26.37 -20.43
C PRO A 531 40.76 -27.35 -21.61
N THR A 532 39.58 -27.77 -22.08
CA THR A 532 39.39 -28.81 -23.12
C THR A 532 38.33 -28.38 -24.14
N GLY A 533 38.14 -29.19 -25.19
CA GLY A 533 37.12 -28.93 -26.25
C GLY A 533 37.60 -28.03 -27.39
N TRP A 534 38.91 -27.91 -27.57
CA TRP A 534 39.55 -27.05 -28.57
C TRP A 534 40.02 -27.85 -29.79
N THR A 535 39.92 -27.24 -30.97
CA THR A 535 40.38 -27.80 -32.24
C THR A 535 41.54 -26.94 -32.76
N GLY A 536 42.68 -27.56 -33.06
CA GLY A 536 43.85 -26.85 -33.58
C GLY A 536 43.73 -26.47 -35.06
N ALA A 537 44.35 -25.37 -35.46
CA ALA A 537 44.53 -25.01 -36.87
C ALA A 537 45.94 -24.44 -37.12
N THR A 538 46.85 -25.31 -37.55
CA THR A 538 48.30 -25.03 -37.62
C THR A 538 48.69 -23.93 -38.60
N ALA A 539 47.79 -23.50 -39.48
CA ALA A 539 48.01 -22.38 -40.40
C ALA A 539 48.20 -21.03 -39.66
N PHE A 540 47.82 -20.97 -38.38
CA PHE A 540 47.87 -19.77 -37.54
C PHE A 540 48.76 -19.95 -36.29
N ASP A 541 49.49 -21.06 -36.20
CA ASP A 541 50.49 -21.25 -35.15
C ASP A 541 51.60 -20.21 -35.28
N ILE A 542 52.16 -19.78 -34.14
CA ILE A 542 53.29 -18.87 -34.10
C ILE A 542 54.49 -19.69 -33.64
N THR A 543 55.55 -19.70 -34.46
CA THR A 543 56.84 -20.29 -34.11
C THR A 543 57.80 -19.17 -33.74
N GLU A 544 58.69 -19.44 -32.78
CA GLU A 544 59.79 -18.55 -32.42
C GLU A 544 60.54 -18.06 -33.68
N ILE A 545 60.80 -16.76 -33.74
CA ILE A 545 61.30 -16.08 -34.95
C ILE A 545 62.83 -16.06 -34.96
N LEU A 546 63.42 -15.76 -33.80
CA LEU A 546 64.86 -15.70 -33.58
C LEU A 546 65.34 -16.99 -32.90
N THR A 547 65.78 -17.95 -33.70
CA THR A 547 65.96 -19.35 -33.27
C THR A 547 67.35 -19.71 -32.69
N ALA A 548 68.17 -18.73 -32.30
CA ALA A 548 69.44 -18.95 -31.57
C ALA A 548 70.13 -17.65 -31.15
N ALA A 549 69.93 -17.19 -29.91
CA ALA A 549 70.65 -16.05 -29.36
C ALA A 549 71.88 -16.47 -28.53
N ALA A 550 72.96 -15.68 -28.58
CA ALA A 550 74.13 -15.89 -27.72
C ALA A 550 73.85 -15.62 -26.23
N SER A 551 72.75 -14.92 -25.91
CA SER A 551 72.34 -14.58 -24.55
C SER A 551 70.82 -14.33 -24.49
N ALA A 552 70.15 -14.83 -23.45
CA ALA A 552 68.75 -14.55 -23.19
C ALA A 552 68.57 -13.06 -22.85
N GLY A 553 67.49 -12.45 -23.34
CA GLY A 553 67.25 -11.04 -23.10
C GLY A 553 66.16 -10.43 -23.96
N THR A 554 65.99 -9.13 -23.77
CA THR A 554 65.02 -8.29 -24.47
C THR A 554 65.31 -8.24 -25.96
N VAL A 555 64.25 -8.35 -26.76
CA VAL A 555 64.25 -8.12 -28.20
C VAL A 555 63.12 -7.12 -28.47
N ASP A 556 63.32 -6.22 -29.42
CA ASP A 556 62.27 -5.28 -29.81
C ASP A 556 61.45 -5.89 -30.96
N GLY A 557 60.19 -6.24 -30.70
CA GLY A 557 59.30 -6.89 -31.67
C GLY A 557 59.09 -6.06 -32.93
N ASN A 558 59.15 -4.73 -32.79
CA ASN A 558 58.99 -3.78 -33.89
C ASN A 558 60.20 -3.72 -34.85
N SER A 559 61.34 -4.30 -34.45
CA SER A 559 62.56 -4.23 -35.25
C SER A 559 62.52 -5.23 -36.43
N PRO A 560 62.99 -4.82 -37.63
CA PRO A 560 63.02 -5.72 -38.80
C PRO A 560 63.79 -7.01 -38.52
N GLY A 561 63.13 -8.16 -38.73
CA GLY A 561 63.67 -9.49 -38.47
C GLY A 561 63.21 -10.14 -37.17
N ASN A 562 62.51 -9.41 -36.31
CA ASN A 562 61.97 -9.92 -35.03
C ASN A 562 60.45 -10.15 -35.09
N PHE A 563 59.84 -9.96 -36.26
CA PHE A 563 58.42 -10.21 -36.51
C PHE A 563 58.21 -10.99 -37.82
N THR A 564 57.07 -11.64 -37.93
CA THR A 564 56.57 -12.29 -39.16
C THR A 564 55.09 -11.99 -39.34
N THR A 565 54.63 -11.82 -40.57
CA THR A 565 53.21 -11.53 -40.84
C THR A 565 52.51 -12.77 -41.38
N VAL A 566 51.43 -13.16 -40.71
CA VAL A 566 50.47 -14.13 -41.22
C VAL A 566 49.49 -13.39 -42.12
N ALA A 567 49.58 -13.63 -43.42
CA ALA A 567 48.66 -13.05 -44.39
C ALA A 567 47.23 -13.58 -44.18
N LEU A 568 46.22 -12.78 -44.58
CA LEU A 568 44.80 -13.14 -44.48
C LEU A 568 44.51 -14.52 -45.10
N THR A 569 44.32 -15.51 -44.24
CA THR A 569 44.20 -16.94 -44.60
C THR A 569 42.88 -17.50 -44.10
N ASN A 570 42.22 -18.36 -44.90
CA ASN A 570 40.93 -18.97 -44.55
C ASN A 570 41.05 -19.91 -43.34
N LEU A 571 40.12 -19.85 -42.40
CA LEU A 571 40.02 -20.82 -41.30
C LEU A 571 39.25 -22.08 -41.75
N THR A 572 39.76 -22.82 -42.74
CA THR A 572 39.04 -23.94 -43.37
C THR A 572 38.70 -25.11 -42.45
N ALA A 573 39.33 -25.19 -41.27
CA ALA A 573 39.07 -26.23 -40.29
C ALA A 573 37.74 -26.02 -39.53
N LEU A 574 37.19 -24.80 -39.53
CA LEU A 574 35.95 -24.46 -38.84
C LEU A 574 34.73 -24.92 -39.63
N THR A 575 33.81 -25.60 -38.96
CA THR A 575 32.52 -26.04 -39.53
C THR A 575 31.36 -25.76 -38.58
N GLY A 576 30.24 -25.28 -39.13
CA GLY A 576 28.95 -25.27 -38.44
C GLY A 576 28.77 -24.21 -37.33
N TRP A 577 29.40 -23.03 -37.44
CA TRP A 577 29.18 -21.94 -36.49
C TRP A 577 27.80 -21.30 -36.71
N SER A 578 26.81 -21.75 -35.93
CA SER A 578 25.42 -21.40 -36.13
C SER A 578 25.07 -20.03 -35.55
N ASN A 579 23.99 -19.43 -36.03
CA ASN A 579 23.49 -18.16 -35.51
C ASN A 579 23.16 -18.29 -34.01
N GLY A 580 23.59 -17.31 -33.21
CA GLY A 580 23.49 -17.26 -31.75
C GLY A 580 24.67 -17.90 -31.00
N GLU A 581 25.57 -18.63 -31.69
CA GLU A 581 26.70 -19.28 -31.04
C GLU A 581 27.94 -18.38 -30.97
N THR A 582 28.82 -18.65 -30.01
CA THR A 582 30.09 -17.92 -29.84
C THR A 582 31.27 -18.77 -30.32
N LEU A 583 32.05 -18.24 -31.25
CA LEU A 583 33.35 -18.75 -31.67
C LEU A 583 34.44 -18.16 -30.78
N HIS A 584 35.27 -19.01 -30.20
CA HIS A 584 36.47 -18.60 -29.48
C HIS A 584 37.71 -18.98 -30.29
N LEU A 585 38.66 -18.05 -30.40
CA LEU A 585 39.99 -18.26 -30.97
C LEU A 585 41.04 -18.00 -29.88
N ARG A 586 42.11 -18.79 -29.82
CA ARG A 586 43.21 -18.54 -28.88
C ARG A 586 44.57 -18.96 -29.43
N TRP A 587 45.59 -18.31 -28.90
CA TRP A 587 46.97 -18.77 -28.90
C TRP A 587 47.35 -19.16 -27.48
N ARG A 588 47.91 -20.35 -27.32
CA ARG A 588 48.45 -20.79 -26.04
C ARG A 588 49.89 -21.22 -26.20
N ASP A 589 50.67 -20.87 -25.20
CA ASP A 589 52.04 -21.33 -25.08
C ASP A 589 52.05 -22.85 -24.83
N ALA A 590 52.84 -23.60 -25.61
CA ALA A 590 52.98 -25.05 -25.48
C ALA A 590 53.91 -25.45 -24.32
N ASP A 591 54.66 -24.50 -23.73
CA ASP A 591 55.60 -24.66 -22.62
C ASP A 591 56.67 -25.72 -22.91
N ASP A 592 57.49 -25.45 -23.94
CA ASP A 592 58.66 -26.27 -24.27
C ASP A 592 59.73 -26.07 -23.18
N THR A 593 59.94 -27.11 -22.37
CA THR A 593 60.73 -27.02 -21.12
C THR A 593 62.11 -26.38 -21.32
N GLY A 594 62.32 -25.20 -20.71
CA GLY A 594 63.62 -24.53 -20.64
C GLY A 594 63.93 -23.57 -21.78
N SER A 595 63.00 -23.45 -22.74
CA SER A 595 62.82 -22.25 -23.55
C SER A 595 61.86 -21.32 -22.78
N ASP A 596 62.08 -20.00 -22.77
CA ASP A 596 61.11 -19.03 -22.23
C ASP A 596 61.20 -17.76 -23.10
N CYS A 597 60.73 -17.84 -24.35
CA CYS A 597 60.69 -16.68 -25.24
C CYS A 597 59.38 -15.89 -25.02
N GLY A 598 59.37 -14.64 -25.47
CA GLY A 598 58.23 -13.74 -25.31
C GLY A 598 57.63 -13.46 -26.66
N MET A 599 56.53 -14.13 -26.98
CA MET A 599 55.81 -13.96 -28.24
C MET A 599 54.51 -13.18 -28.03
N ALA A 600 54.21 -12.35 -29.02
CA ALA A 600 53.03 -11.50 -29.06
C ALA A 600 52.40 -11.48 -30.45
N ILE A 601 51.14 -11.05 -30.51
CA ILE A 601 50.45 -10.72 -31.76
C ILE A 601 50.14 -9.23 -31.80
N ASP A 602 50.17 -8.68 -33.01
CA ASP A 602 49.81 -7.32 -33.34
C ASP A 602 49.08 -7.27 -34.71
N ASP A 603 48.47 -6.14 -35.04
CA ASP A 603 47.74 -5.87 -36.28
C ASP A 603 46.77 -7.00 -36.66
N PHE A 604 46.07 -7.54 -35.65
CA PHE A 604 45.12 -8.62 -35.84
C PHE A 604 43.99 -8.17 -36.75
N THR A 605 43.65 -9.01 -37.72
CA THR A 605 42.56 -8.82 -38.66
C THR A 605 41.72 -10.08 -38.75
N PHE A 606 40.41 -9.93 -38.54
CA PHE A 606 39.40 -10.96 -38.74
C PHE A 606 38.40 -10.47 -39.80
N GLU A 607 38.39 -11.12 -40.96
CA GLU A 607 37.53 -10.78 -42.10
C GLU A 607 36.45 -11.84 -42.28
N VAL A 608 35.20 -11.39 -42.41
CA VAL A 608 34.05 -12.23 -42.73
C VAL A 608 33.51 -11.81 -44.10
N SER A 609 33.31 -12.79 -44.98
CA SER A 609 32.83 -12.57 -46.35
C SER A 609 31.88 -13.68 -46.80
N GLY A 610 30.98 -13.37 -47.75
CA GLY A 610 30.01 -14.34 -48.28
C GLY A 610 28.89 -14.71 -47.32
N VAL A 611 28.70 -13.92 -46.25
CA VAL A 611 27.60 -14.02 -45.29
C VAL A 611 26.55 -12.99 -45.67
N VAL A 612 25.30 -13.43 -45.80
CA VAL A 612 24.17 -12.51 -46.00
C VAL A 612 23.84 -11.91 -44.62
N PRO A 613 23.89 -10.57 -44.44
CA PRO A 613 23.46 -9.95 -43.19
C PRO A 613 22.01 -10.33 -42.87
N PRO A 614 21.59 -10.31 -41.59
CA PRO A 614 20.19 -10.49 -41.26
C PRO A 614 19.40 -9.40 -41.99
N ALA A 615 18.25 -9.78 -42.52
CA ALA A 615 17.43 -8.83 -43.24
C ALA A 615 17.10 -7.64 -42.33
N PRO A 616 17.17 -6.40 -42.86
CA PRO A 616 16.95 -5.23 -42.03
C PRO A 616 15.54 -5.25 -41.44
N SER A 617 15.41 -4.84 -40.18
CA SER A 617 14.12 -4.68 -39.53
C SER A 617 13.40 -3.45 -40.07
N ALA A 618 12.10 -3.59 -40.31
CA ALA A 618 11.19 -2.51 -40.65
C ALA A 618 10.13 -2.40 -39.54
N TYR A 619 9.92 -1.20 -39.04
CA TYR A 619 9.07 -0.91 -37.89
C TYR A 619 7.72 -0.36 -38.37
N TRP A 620 6.63 -0.94 -37.85
CA TRP A 620 5.27 -0.50 -38.17
C TRP A 620 4.96 0.85 -37.51
N ASP A 621 4.78 1.89 -38.31
CA ASP A 621 4.47 3.24 -37.90
C ASP A 621 3.32 3.81 -38.73
N ALA A 622 2.13 3.84 -38.13
CA ALA A 622 0.92 4.36 -38.77
C ALA A 622 0.77 5.89 -38.70
N ASN A 623 1.62 6.62 -37.96
CA ASN A 623 1.48 8.08 -37.82
C ASN A 623 2.32 8.89 -38.84
N GLY A 624 3.38 8.30 -39.40
CA GLY A 624 4.19 8.90 -40.47
C GLY A 624 5.50 9.58 -40.02
N LEU A 625 5.49 10.92 -39.85
CA LEU A 625 6.72 11.75 -39.78
C LEU A 625 7.08 12.26 -38.37
N THR A 626 6.35 11.86 -37.34
CA THR A 626 6.56 12.33 -35.96
C THR A 626 7.27 11.29 -35.14
N ALA A 627 8.43 11.62 -34.57
CA ALA A 627 9.14 10.76 -33.63
C ALA A 627 8.26 10.42 -32.42
N GLY A 628 8.12 9.13 -32.09
CA GLY A 628 7.12 8.59 -31.17
C GLY A 628 6.02 7.88 -31.95
N ALA A 629 5.61 6.68 -31.55
CA ALA A 629 4.89 5.76 -32.43
C ALA A 629 3.39 6.05 -32.53
N GLY A 630 2.71 5.22 -33.32
CA GLY A 630 1.39 5.44 -33.91
C GLY A 630 0.17 5.64 -33.00
N GLY A 631 0.33 6.20 -31.79
CA GLY A 631 -0.71 6.33 -30.78
C GLY A 631 -1.10 4.97 -30.19
N ALA A 632 -2.11 4.95 -29.30
CA ALA A 632 -2.45 3.75 -28.53
C ALA A 632 -2.95 2.52 -29.35
N THR A 633 -3.37 2.70 -30.60
CA THR A 633 -3.95 1.63 -31.45
C THR A 633 -3.63 1.83 -32.96
N PRO A 634 -2.40 1.55 -33.43
CA PRO A 634 -1.98 1.80 -34.81
C PRO A 634 -2.52 0.75 -35.81
N THR A 635 -3.79 0.86 -36.18
CA THR A 635 -4.43 -0.01 -37.20
C THR A 635 -4.09 0.41 -38.63
N GLY A 636 -3.96 -0.54 -39.56
CA GLY A 636 -3.76 -0.23 -40.98
C GLY A 636 -3.71 -1.46 -41.89
N THR A 637 -3.38 -1.24 -43.16
CA THR A 637 -3.33 -2.26 -44.22
C THR A 637 -1.89 -2.46 -44.71
N TRP A 638 -1.28 -3.59 -44.36
CA TRP A 638 0.04 -3.97 -44.85
C TRP A 638 -0.02 -4.32 -46.34
N GLY A 639 0.77 -3.61 -47.14
CA GLY A 639 0.97 -3.83 -48.57
C GLY A 639 0.44 -2.68 -49.41
N THR A 640 -0.57 -1.94 -48.91
CA THR A 640 -1.04 -0.69 -49.52
C THR A 640 -0.55 0.54 -48.77
N ASP A 641 -0.54 0.49 -47.45
CA ASP A 641 -0.18 1.65 -46.64
C ASP A 641 1.33 1.78 -46.53
N LEU A 642 1.82 3.02 -46.57
CA LEU A 642 3.23 3.36 -46.41
C LEU A 642 3.53 3.59 -44.93
N TYR A 643 3.44 2.53 -44.13
CA TYR A 643 3.59 2.56 -42.67
C TYR A 643 4.86 1.86 -42.16
N TRP A 644 5.89 1.70 -42.99
CA TRP A 644 7.13 1.02 -42.58
C TRP A 644 8.30 1.99 -42.47
N SER A 645 8.82 2.15 -41.25
CA SER A 645 10.01 2.94 -40.95
C SER A 645 11.25 2.05 -40.81
N SER A 646 12.43 2.57 -41.14
CA SER A 646 13.71 1.91 -40.84
C SER A 646 14.25 2.26 -39.45
N SER A 647 13.51 3.05 -38.67
CA SER A 647 13.90 3.50 -37.34
C SER A 647 13.00 2.91 -36.27
N ALA A 648 13.62 2.34 -35.24
CA ALA A 648 12.92 1.82 -34.06
C ALA A 648 12.18 2.91 -33.27
N SER A 649 12.63 4.17 -33.35
CA SER A 649 12.00 5.31 -32.68
C SER A 649 10.87 5.96 -33.50
N GLY A 650 10.62 5.51 -34.73
CA GLY A 650 9.61 6.09 -35.62
C GLY A 650 9.94 7.53 -36.05
N ASP A 651 11.20 7.96 -35.98
CA ASP A 651 11.62 9.32 -36.33
C ASP A 651 11.99 9.51 -37.82
N LEU A 652 11.97 8.43 -38.59
CA LEU A 652 12.25 8.42 -40.03
C LEU A 652 10.98 8.21 -40.85
N ALA A 653 10.97 8.80 -42.05
CA ALA A 653 9.86 8.72 -42.97
C ALA A 653 9.46 7.27 -43.29
N THR A 654 8.16 7.03 -43.30
CA THR A 654 7.59 5.73 -43.60
C THR A 654 7.55 5.46 -45.10
N THR A 655 7.68 4.18 -45.45
CA THR A 655 7.77 3.66 -46.81
C THR A 655 6.91 2.40 -46.95
N ALA A 656 6.88 1.83 -48.16
CA ALA A 656 6.30 0.50 -48.37
C ALA A 656 7.19 -0.57 -47.73
N PHE A 657 6.60 -1.67 -47.28
CA PHE A 657 7.39 -2.81 -46.80
C PHE A 657 8.31 -3.31 -47.90
N THR A 658 9.56 -3.60 -47.56
CA THR A 658 10.49 -4.25 -48.48
C THR A 658 10.40 -5.76 -48.25
N PRO A 659 9.96 -6.56 -49.24
CA PRO A 659 9.93 -8.01 -49.12
C PRO A 659 11.26 -8.59 -48.65
N GLY A 660 11.20 -9.54 -47.72
CA GLY A 660 12.36 -10.17 -47.09
C GLY A 660 12.84 -9.48 -45.81
N ASN A 661 12.39 -8.26 -45.49
CA ASN A 661 12.72 -7.61 -44.21
C ASN A 661 12.07 -8.32 -43.01
N GLU A 662 12.59 -8.04 -41.81
CA GLU A 662 11.91 -8.43 -40.57
C GLU A 662 10.82 -7.39 -40.25
N ALA A 663 9.60 -7.85 -40.00
CA ALA A 663 8.48 -6.99 -39.68
C ALA A 663 8.35 -6.81 -38.17
N VAL A 664 8.67 -5.61 -37.68
CA VAL A 664 8.62 -5.28 -36.26
C VAL A 664 7.38 -4.45 -35.97
N PHE A 665 6.43 -5.05 -35.28
CA PHE A 665 5.32 -4.38 -34.64
C PHE A 665 5.77 -3.89 -33.27
N ALA A 666 6.57 -2.83 -33.31
CA ALA A 666 6.90 -2.01 -32.16
C ALA A 666 6.02 -0.77 -32.21
N ALA A 667 5.55 -0.36 -31.06
CA ALA A 667 4.51 0.63 -30.97
C ALA A 667 4.99 1.83 -30.16
N GLY A 668 6.29 2.16 -30.30
CA GLY A 668 6.97 3.19 -29.52
C GLY A 668 6.75 2.93 -28.04
N THR A 669 6.94 3.93 -27.18
CA THR A 669 6.61 3.77 -25.75
C THR A 669 5.10 3.91 -25.47
N ASP A 670 4.22 3.84 -26.48
CA ASP A 670 2.84 4.35 -26.38
C ASP A 670 1.70 3.47 -26.92
N ALA A 671 1.92 2.49 -27.81
CA ALA A 671 0.87 1.53 -28.18
C ALA A 671 0.80 0.31 -27.27
N THR A 672 0.28 0.58 -26.08
CA THR A 672 -0.06 -0.40 -25.04
C THR A 672 -1.42 -1.10 -25.27
N GLY A 673 -2.13 -0.77 -26.36
CA GLY A 673 -3.47 -1.26 -26.67
C GLY A 673 -3.54 -2.45 -27.64
N THR A 674 -4.77 -2.88 -27.93
CA THR A 674 -5.06 -3.93 -28.93
C THR A 674 -5.31 -3.30 -30.30
N TYR A 675 -4.67 -3.78 -31.36
CA TYR A 675 -4.88 -3.29 -32.72
C TYR A 675 -4.72 -4.37 -33.79
N THR A 676 -5.27 -4.12 -34.98
CA THR A 676 -5.33 -5.05 -36.10
C THR A 676 -4.61 -4.47 -37.32
N VAL A 677 -3.78 -5.30 -37.97
CA VAL A 677 -3.12 -5.00 -39.24
C VAL A 677 -3.61 -5.99 -40.29
N THR A 678 -4.16 -5.47 -41.39
CA THR A 678 -4.73 -6.30 -42.48
C THR A 678 -3.75 -6.42 -43.64
N LEU A 679 -3.36 -7.62 -44.02
CA LEU A 679 -2.52 -7.88 -45.18
C LEU A 679 -3.37 -7.84 -46.45
N SER A 680 -3.05 -6.90 -47.34
CA SER A 680 -3.74 -6.72 -48.63
C SER A 680 -3.31 -7.71 -49.71
N ALA A 681 -2.10 -8.25 -49.60
CA ALA A 681 -1.49 -9.25 -50.47
C ALA A 681 -0.50 -10.09 -49.65
N THR A 682 -0.04 -11.23 -50.21
CA THR A 682 1.00 -12.03 -49.57
C THR A 682 2.24 -11.20 -49.28
N GLN A 683 2.76 -11.26 -48.06
CA GLN A 683 3.96 -10.55 -47.63
C GLN A 683 5.10 -11.54 -47.39
N ASP A 684 6.19 -11.40 -48.13
CA ASP A 684 7.41 -12.19 -47.92
C ASP A 684 8.23 -11.54 -46.80
N VAL A 685 8.47 -12.28 -45.71
CA VAL A 685 9.06 -11.76 -44.46
C VAL A 685 10.16 -12.69 -43.98
N SER A 686 11.23 -12.15 -43.38
CA SER A 686 12.26 -12.96 -42.72
C SER A 686 11.87 -13.35 -41.28
N GLY A 687 11.05 -12.53 -40.64
CA GLY A 687 10.61 -12.70 -39.26
C GLY A 687 9.52 -11.70 -38.89
N VAL A 688 8.86 -11.93 -37.76
CA VAL A 688 7.87 -11.01 -37.18
C VAL A 688 8.15 -10.81 -35.71
N VAL A 689 8.26 -9.56 -35.28
CA VAL A 689 8.46 -9.20 -33.88
C VAL A 689 7.25 -8.43 -33.38
N PHE A 690 6.70 -8.84 -32.25
CA PHE A 690 5.69 -8.13 -31.50
C PHE A 690 6.32 -7.67 -30.19
N GLU A 691 6.78 -6.42 -30.14
CA GLU A 691 7.43 -5.86 -28.97
C GLU A 691 6.42 -5.37 -27.94
N GLU A 692 5.36 -4.71 -28.41
CA GLU A 692 4.38 -4.03 -27.55
C GLU A 692 2.93 -4.20 -28.05
N GLY A 693 1.98 -4.03 -27.12
CA GLY A 693 0.55 -4.13 -27.39
C GLY A 693 0.06 -5.56 -27.67
N ASN A 694 -1.19 -5.67 -28.11
CA ASN A 694 -1.81 -6.93 -28.52
C ASN A 694 -2.18 -6.85 -30.01
N VAL A 695 -1.28 -7.32 -30.88
CA VAL A 695 -1.42 -7.16 -32.33
C VAL A 695 -2.20 -8.33 -32.92
N THR A 696 -3.10 -8.07 -33.87
CA THR A 696 -3.75 -9.11 -34.69
C THR A 696 -3.42 -8.90 -36.16
N LEU A 697 -2.72 -9.85 -36.78
CA LEU A 697 -2.46 -9.87 -38.22
C LEU A 697 -3.55 -10.69 -38.92
N THR A 698 -4.23 -10.11 -39.91
CA THR A 698 -5.33 -10.76 -40.64
C THR A 698 -5.25 -10.49 -42.14
N GLY A 699 -6.06 -11.16 -42.96
CA GLY A 699 -6.11 -10.96 -44.41
C GLY A 699 -5.27 -11.98 -45.19
N ALA A 700 -4.46 -11.51 -46.15
CA ALA A 700 -3.62 -12.35 -47.00
C ALA A 700 -2.48 -13.07 -46.23
N ALA A 701 -1.69 -13.87 -46.94
CA ALA A 701 -0.70 -14.76 -46.32
C ALA A 701 0.61 -14.05 -45.88
N LEU A 702 1.23 -14.57 -44.84
CA LEU A 702 2.62 -14.30 -44.45
C LEU A 702 3.50 -15.43 -44.96
N ASN A 703 4.55 -15.12 -45.72
CA ASN A 703 5.39 -16.12 -46.36
C ASN A 703 6.82 -16.08 -45.81
N PHE A 704 7.23 -17.15 -45.13
CA PHE A 704 8.56 -17.31 -44.54
C PHE A 704 9.45 -18.22 -45.41
N ASN A 705 10.11 -17.67 -46.43
CA ASN A 705 10.94 -18.44 -47.37
C ASN A 705 12.45 -18.15 -47.31
N ASP A 706 12.87 -17.02 -46.72
CA ASP A 706 14.24 -16.50 -46.89
C ASP A 706 15.19 -16.76 -45.70
N ALA A 707 14.70 -17.30 -44.58
CA ALA A 707 15.51 -17.59 -43.37
C ALA A 707 14.79 -18.60 -42.44
N SER A 708 15.46 -19.02 -41.36
CA SER A 708 14.83 -19.67 -40.19
C SER A 708 13.95 -18.64 -39.48
N PRO A 709 12.62 -18.66 -39.69
CA PRO A 709 11.80 -17.51 -39.40
C PRO A 709 11.53 -17.42 -37.90
N VAL A 710 11.84 -16.26 -37.33
CA VAL A 710 11.58 -15.97 -35.92
C VAL A 710 10.27 -15.23 -35.80
N VAL A 711 9.39 -15.72 -34.93
CA VAL A 711 8.27 -14.95 -34.41
C VAL A 711 8.54 -14.66 -32.93
N ASN A 712 8.91 -13.42 -32.62
CA ASN A 712 9.20 -12.99 -31.26
C ASN A 712 7.98 -12.27 -30.68
N VAL A 713 7.49 -12.72 -29.52
CA VAL A 713 6.43 -12.03 -28.76
C VAL A 713 6.98 -11.67 -27.40
N ALA A 714 7.35 -10.41 -27.20
CA ALA A 714 8.23 -10.01 -26.09
C ALA A 714 7.62 -10.29 -24.70
N SER A 715 6.37 -9.86 -24.44
CA SER A 715 5.75 -9.97 -23.11
C SER A 715 4.23 -10.22 -23.05
N THR A 716 3.47 -9.87 -24.09
CA THR A 716 2.00 -9.92 -24.09
C THR A 716 1.47 -11.08 -24.96
N ALA A 717 0.25 -10.98 -25.49
CA ALA A 717 -0.31 -11.93 -26.44
C ALA A 717 -0.59 -11.26 -27.79
N SER A 718 -0.10 -11.85 -28.87
CA SER A 718 -0.35 -11.38 -30.25
C SER A 718 -0.91 -12.52 -31.10
N THR A 719 -1.64 -12.17 -32.15
CA THR A 719 -2.45 -13.10 -32.95
C THR A 719 -2.06 -13.02 -34.41
N ILE A 720 -1.90 -14.17 -35.05
CA ILE A 720 -1.82 -14.31 -36.51
C ILE A 720 -3.03 -15.12 -36.97
N ASP A 721 -4.02 -14.41 -37.51
CA ASP A 721 -5.19 -14.96 -38.19
C ASP A 721 -4.90 -15.22 -39.68
N SER A 722 -3.93 -14.49 -40.26
CA SER A 722 -3.43 -14.73 -41.62
C SER A 722 -2.84 -16.15 -41.78
N ILE A 723 -2.91 -16.68 -43.00
CA ILE A 723 -2.26 -17.95 -43.35
C ILE A 723 -0.74 -17.76 -43.36
N ILE A 724 -0.01 -18.60 -42.65
CA ILE A 724 1.45 -18.69 -42.73
C ILE A 724 1.84 -19.75 -43.77
N THR A 725 2.68 -19.38 -44.73
CA THR A 725 3.26 -20.25 -45.75
C THR A 725 4.79 -20.25 -45.65
N GLY A 726 5.45 -21.22 -46.30
CA GLY A 726 6.91 -21.30 -46.37
C GLY A 726 7.44 -22.70 -46.11
N SER A 727 8.76 -22.88 -46.14
CA SER A 727 9.38 -24.22 -45.99
C SER A 727 10.47 -24.35 -44.92
N THR A 728 10.67 -23.32 -44.10
CA THR A 728 11.80 -23.22 -43.15
C THR A 728 11.38 -23.40 -41.69
N GLY A 729 10.17 -23.90 -41.43
CA GLY A 729 9.64 -24.10 -40.07
C GLY A 729 9.21 -22.80 -39.39
N LEU A 730 9.20 -22.80 -38.05
CA LEU A 730 8.83 -21.64 -37.24
C LEU A 730 9.55 -21.65 -35.89
N LEU A 731 10.29 -20.60 -35.56
CA LEU A 731 10.89 -20.42 -34.24
C LEU A 731 10.12 -19.34 -33.45
N LYS A 732 9.41 -19.75 -32.40
CA LYS A 732 8.76 -18.84 -31.45
C LYS A 732 9.72 -18.47 -30.32
N GLN A 733 9.90 -17.17 -30.10
CA GLN A 733 10.69 -16.62 -28.99
C GLN A 733 9.90 -15.53 -28.24
N GLY A 734 10.49 -15.02 -27.16
CA GLY A 734 9.88 -14.04 -26.25
C GLY A 734 8.90 -14.69 -25.27
N SER A 735 8.71 -14.03 -24.12
CA SER A 735 7.95 -14.60 -23.00
C SER A 735 6.44 -14.66 -23.23
N GLY A 736 5.93 -13.92 -24.22
CA GLY A 736 4.51 -13.80 -24.52
C GLY A 736 3.89 -14.98 -25.27
N THR A 737 2.58 -14.89 -25.50
CA THR A 737 1.77 -15.90 -26.22
C THR A 737 1.56 -15.51 -27.68
N LEU A 738 1.87 -16.42 -28.61
CA LEU A 738 1.48 -16.31 -30.01
C LEU A 738 0.20 -17.12 -30.27
N ASN A 739 -0.90 -16.45 -30.54
CA ASN A 739 -2.14 -17.10 -30.98
C ASN A 739 -2.08 -17.37 -32.49
N LEU A 740 -2.02 -18.64 -32.88
CA LEU A 740 -2.10 -19.04 -34.28
C LEU A 740 -3.52 -19.53 -34.59
N ARG A 741 -4.22 -18.79 -35.46
CA ARG A 741 -5.61 -19.12 -35.86
C ARG A 741 -5.77 -19.35 -37.36
N GLY A 742 -4.78 -18.93 -38.16
CA GLY A 742 -4.75 -19.19 -39.59
C GLY A 742 -4.73 -20.69 -39.93
N LEU A 743 -5.28 -21.04 -41.09
CA LEU A 743 -5.13 -22.37 -41.69
C LEU A 743 -3.76 -22.45 -42.38
N ASN A 744 -2.74 -22.68 -41.58
CA ASN A 744 -1.35 -22.56 -42.00
C ASN A 744 -0.93 -23.72 -42.92
N THR A 745 -0.03 -23.46 -43.87
CA THR A 745 0.46 -24.46 -44.83
C THR A 745 1.99 -24.51 -44.93
N PHE A 746 2.70 -23.88 -44.00
CA PHE A 746 4.16 -23.93 -43.97
C PHE A 746 4.67 -25.33 -43.61
N THR A 747 5.86 -25.67 -44.07
CA THR A 747 6.56 -26.92 -43.72
C THR A 747 7.82 -26.64 -42.89
N GLY A 748 8.28 -27.63 -42.12
CA GLY A 748 9.50 -27.59 -41.30
C GLY A 748 9.22 -27.62 -39.80
N THR A 749 10.26 -27.81 -38.99
CA THR A 749 10.14 -27.95 -37.53
C THR A 749 9.63 -26.66 -36.88
N ILE A 750 8.72 -26.81 -35.93
CA ILE A 750 8.21 -25.73 -35.08
C ILE A 750 8.94 -25.81 -33.74
N ASN A 751 9.76 -24.81 -33.46
CA ASN A 751 10.47 -24.68 -32.21
C ASN A 751 9.79 -23.62 -31.34
N ILE A 752 9.17 -24.05 -30.23
CA ILE A 752 8.68 -23.14 -29.19
C ILE A 752 9.82 -22.91 -28.21
N GLY A 753 10.66 -21.91 -28.49
CA GLY A 753 11.86 -21.59 -27.71
C GLY A 753 11.53 -21.02 -26.32
N SER A 754 10.55 -20.13 -26.25
CA SER A 754 10.07 -19.51 -25.01
C SER A 754 8.64 -18.97 -25.14
N GLY A 755 8.02 -18.66 -24.00
CA GLY A 755 6.62 -18.25 -23.94
C GLY A 755 5.69 -19.37 -24.39
N SER A 756 4.61 -19.01 -25.09
CA SER A 756 3.62 -20.00 -25.56
C SER A 756 3.20 -19.80 -27.02
N ILE A 757 2.78 -20.88 -27.67
CA ILE A 757 1.91 -20.83 -28.85
C ILE A 757 0.53 -21.33 -28.43
N GLN A 758 -0.54 -20.60 -28.74
CA GLN A 758 -1.92 -21.01 -28.52
C GLN A 758 -2.62 -21.34 -29.83
N ILE A 759 -3.27 -22.50 -29.88
CA ILE A 759 -4.00 -23.00 -31.06
C ILE A 759 -5.39 -23.55 -30.70
N ALA A 760 -6.29 -23.57 -31.68
CA ALA A 760 -7.62 -24.19 -31.56
C ALA A 760 -7.80 -25.45 -32.43
N ALA A 761 -6.83 -25.76 -33.30
CA ALA A 761 -6.81 -26.95 -34.16
C ALA A 761 -5.38 -27.26 -34.63
N ASP A 762 -5.08 -28.52 -34.97
CA ASP A 762 -3.77 -28.96 -35.48
C ASP A 762 -3.35 -28.25 -36.78
N THR A 763 -4.32 -27.85 -37.62
CA THR A 763 -4.06 -27.10 -38.87
C THR A 763 -3.43 -25.72 -38.64
N ALA A 764 -3.46 -25.18 -37.42
CA ALA A 764 -2.74 -23.95 -37.08
C ALA A 764 -1.21 -24.17 -36.99
N LEU A 765 -0.74 -25.42 -36.93
CA LEU A 765 0.68 -25.79 -36.88
C LEU A 765 1.25 -26.13 -38.27
N GLY A 766 0.61 -25.67 -39.35
CA GLY A 766 1.09 -25.91 -40.70
C GLY A 766 0.86 -27.35 -41.17
N ASP A 767 1.76 -27.86 -42.00
CA ASP A 767 1.73 -29.25 -42.46
C ASP A 767 1.70 -30.25 -41.28
N SER A 768 0.97 -31.34 -41.46
CA SER A 768 0.86 -32.43 -40.48
C SER A 768 2.18 -33.13 -40.16
N ALA A 769 3.19 -33.00 -41.02
CA ALA A 769 4.54 -33.54 -40.84
C ALA A 769 5.50 -32.57 -40.13
N ASN A 770 5.04 -31.39 -39.70
CA ASN A 770 5.89 -30.46 -38.97
C ASN A 770 6.13 -30.94 -37.54
N ASP A 771 7.36 -31.28 -37.18
CA ASP A 771 7.67 -31.67 -35.80
C ASP A 771 7.58 -30.51 -34.81
N LEU A 772 7.34 -30.83 -33.53
CA LEU A 772 7.31 -29.88 -32.42
C LEU A 772 8.52 -30.09 -31.51
N LEU A 773 9.36 -29.04 -31.40
CA LEU A 773 10.42 -28.96 -30.40
C LEU A 773 10.02 -27.94 -29.33
N LEU A 774 9.87 -28.39 -28.09
CA LEU A 774 9.32 -27.59 -27.00
C LEU A 774 10.37 -27.28 -25.93
N THR A 775 10.66 -26.00 -25.70
CA THR A 775 11.22 -25.48 -24.44
C THR A 775 10.26 -24.49 -23.76
N GLY A 776 9.36 -23.85 -24.53
CA GLY A 776 8.18 -23.15 -24.05
C GLY A 776 6.93 -24.04 -24.01
N THR A 777 5.74 -23.45 -24.12
CA THR A 777 4.46 -24.16 -23.92
C THR A 777 3.57 -24.16 -25.16
N LEU A 778 2.96 -25.31 -25.47
CA LEU A 778 1.83 -25.41 -26.41
C LEU A 778 0.50 -25.30 -25.65
N GLN A 779 -0.21 -24.19 -25.85
CA GLN A 779 -1.55 -23.94 -25.31
C GLN A 779 -2.62 -24.37 -26.32
N THR A 780 -3.72 -24.94 -25.83
CA THR A 780 -4.87 -25.30 -26.69
C THR A 780 -6.18 -24.79 -26.11
N SER A 781 -7.04 -24.20 -26.95
CA SER A 781 -8.33 -23.63 -26.53
C SER A 781 -9.54 -24.48 -26.91
N ALA A 782 -9.32 -25.64 -27.53
CA ALA A 782 -10.36 -26.56 -27.96
C ALA A 782 -9.83 -28.00 -27.92
N SER A 783 -10.75 -28.97 -27.91
CA SER A 783 -10.37 -30.39 -27.93
C SER A 783 -10.11 -30.88 -29.36
N PHE A 784 -8.95 -31.48 -29.60
CA PHE A 784 -8.59 -32.11 -30.87
C PHE A 784 -7.36 -33.01 -30.71
N ASP A 785 -7.05 -33.80 -31.73
CA ASP A 785 -5.85 -34.62 -31.81
C ASP A 785 -4.80 -33.94 -32.69
N LEU A 786 -3.53 -33.93 -32.25
CA LEU A 786 -2.40 -33.63 -33.12
C LEU A 786 -2.22 -34.75 -34.13
N ALA A 787 -1.71 -34.43 -35.32
CA ALA A 787 -1.47 -35.41 -36.38
C ALA A 787 -0.49 -36.52 -35.95
N ALA A 788 -0.71 -37.75 -36.45
CA ALA A 788 0.11 -38.92 -36.09
C ALA A 788 1.54 -38.88 -36.68
N THR A 789 1.77 -38.01 -37.66
CA THR A 789 3.07 -37.78 -38.30
C THR A 789 3.91 -36.72 -37.61
N ARG A 790 3.40 -36.10 -36.54
CA ARG A 790 4.05 -35.01 -35.81
C ARG A 790 4.84 -35.58 -34.65
N ASP A 791 6.16 -35.54 -34.73
CA ASP A 791 7.02 -35.93 -33.61
C ASP A 791 7.15 -34.77 -32.62
N ILE A 792 7.18 -35.10 -31.32
CA ILE A 792 7.22 -34.15 -30.22
C ILE A 792 8.46 -34.43 -29.37
N ALA A 793 9.31 -33.42 -29.20
CA ALA A 793 10.53 -33.49 -28.41
C ALA A 793 10.79 -32.23 -27.57
N GLY A 794 11.79 -32.29 -26.69
CA GLY A 794 12.22 -31.15 -25.86
C GLY A 794 11.87 -31.30 -24.38
N GLY A 795 11.88 -30.19 -23.63
CA GLY A 795 11.64 -30.12 -22.18
C GLY A 795 10.51 -29.17 -21.76
N GLY A 796 9.67 -28.76 -22.71
CA GLY A 796 8.64 -27.74 -22.53
C GLY A 796 7.30 -28.26 -21.99
N GLY A 797 6.27 -27.43 -22.15
CA GLY A 797 4.95 -27.65 -21.54
C GLY A 797 3.78 -27.78 -22.51
N PHE A 798 2.68 -28.30 -21.98
CA PHE A 798 1.36 -28.30 -22.57
C PHE A 798 0.38 -27.61 -21.62
N ALA A 799 -0.53 -26.82 -22.16
CA ALA A 799 -1.56 -26.13 -21.41
C ALA A 799 -2.91 -26.19 -22.15
N PRO A 800 -3.61 -27.34 -22.11
CA PRO A 800 -4.97 -27.43 -22.58
C PRO A 800 -5.90 -26.65 -21.66
N ALA A 801 -6.77 -25.83 -22.24
CA ALA A 801 -7.71 -24.99 -21.52
C ALA A 801 -8.72 -25.83 -20.69
N PRO A 802 -9.37 -25.22 -19.69
CA PRO A 802 -10.36 -25.91 -18.85
C PRO A 802 -11.44 -26.64 -19.66
N GLY A 803 -11.67 -27.92 -19.34
CA GLY A 803 -12.69 -28.74 -19.99
C GLY A 803 -12.32 -29.21 -21.41
N THR A 804 -11.11 -28.94 -21.88
CA THR A 804 -10.61 -29.39 -23.19
C THR A 804 -9.65 -30.57 -23.07
N GLU A 805 -9.48 -31.30 -24.17
CA GLU A 805 -8.58 -32.45 -24.28
C GLU A 805 -7.69 -32.34 -25.52
N LEU A 806 -6.37 -32.36 -25.33
CA LEU A 806 -5.39 -32.47 -26.40
C LEU A 806 -4.92 -33.91 -26.55
N GLY A 807 -5.20 -34.53 -27.70
CA GLY A 807 -4.71 -35.86 -28.02
C GLY A 807 -3.33 -35.84 -28.70
N LEU A 808 -2.39 -36.59 -28.17
CA LEU A 808 -1.06 -36.80 -28.75
C LEU A 808 -1.03 -38.15 -29.45
N THR A 809 -0.98 -38.15 -30.78
CA THR A 809 -1.03 -39.38 -31.60
C THR A 809 0.30 -39.74 -32.27
N GLY A 810 1.23 -38.79 -32.40
CA GLY A 810 2.58 -39.02 -32.96
C GLY A 810 3.58 -39.58 -31.95
N SER A 811 4.88 -39.55 -32.29
CA SER A 811 5.95 -39.95 -31.37
C SER A 811 6.16 -38.87 -30.30
N VAL A 812 6.36 -39.27 -29.04
CA VAL A 812 6.66 -38.35 -27.93
C VAL A 812 7.93 -38.79 -27.21
N VAL A 813 9.00 -38.01 -27.39
CA VAL A 813 10.32 -38.24 -26.79
C VAL A 813 10.84 -36.94 -26.18
N MET A 814 10.44 -36.68 -24.95
CA MET A 814 10.76 -35.47 -24.20
C MET A 814 11.76 -35.76 -23.07
N THR A 815 12.61 -34.77 -22.77
CA THR A 815 13.51 -34.76 -21.61
C THR A 815 12.79 -34.28 -20.35
N GLY A 816 11.70 -33.53 -20.51
CA GLY A 816 10.78 -33.12 -19.45
C GLY A 816 9.42 -32.72 -20.04
N PHE A 817 8.37 -32.86 -19.23
CA PHE A 817 6.99 -32.56 -19.62
C PHE A 817 6.34 -31.74 -18.52
N VAL A 818 5.84 -30.56 -18.86
CA VAL A 818 5.11 -29.69 -17.92
C VAL A 818 3.64 -29.61 -18.31
N LEU A 819 2.72 -29.96 -17.42
CA LEU A 819 1.31 -29.63 -17.56
C LEU A 819 1.02 -28.32 -16.82
N ALA A 820 0.67 -27.28 -17.59
CA ALA A 820 0.62 -25.90 -17.12
C ALA A 820 -0.80 -25.30 -17.05
N ASP A 821 -1.83 -26.06 -17.39
CA ASP A 821 -3.23 -25.66 -17.24
C ASP A 821 -4.11 -26.87 -16.84
N ILE A 822 -5.39 -26.64 -16.57
CA ILE A 822 -6.31 -27.61 -15.94
C ILE A 822 -7.06 -28.53 -16.91
N GLY A 823 -6.79 -28.43 -18.21
CA GLY A 823 -7.32 -29.38 -19.21
C GLY A 823 -6.65 -30.75 -19.17
N THR A 824 -6.99 -31.59 -20.14
CA THR A 824 -6.50 -32.98 -20.23
C THR A 824 -5.53 -33.16 -21.39
N VAL A 825 -4.43 -33.89 -21.16
CA VAL A 825 -3.59 -34.44 -22.24
C VAL A 825 -3.82 -35.95 -22.35
N ASN A 826 -4.15 -36.42 -23.56
CA ASN A 826 -4.43 -37.82 -23.85
C ASN A 826 -3.35 -38.41 -24.76
N PHE A 827 -2.55 -39.33 -24.23
CA PHE A 827 -1.51 -40.04 -24.99
C PHE A 827 -2.11 -41.24 -25.72
N LYS A 828 -2.21 -41.18 -27.05
CA LYS A 828 -2.93 -42.18 -27.86
C LYS A 828 -2.03 -43.18 -28.59
N ASN A 829 -0.71 -43.05 -28.50
CA ASN A 829 0.28 -43.88 -29.20
C ASN A 829 1.11 -44.73 -28.22
N THR A 830 1.87 -45.71 -28.73
CA THR A 830 2.77 -46.62 -27.98
C THR A 830 3.71 -45.89 -27.00
N PRO A 831 4.30 -46.56 -25.98
CA PRO A 831 4.81 -45.91 -24.78
C PRO A 831 5.60 -44.62 -25.03
N ALA A 832 5.14 -43.50 -24.47
CA ALA A 832 5.77 -42.20 -24.64
C ALA A 832 6.88 -42.01 -23.59
N THR A 833 8.02 -41.44 -23.99
CA THR A 833 9.05 -41.02 -23.04
C THR A 833 8.87 -39.54 -22.74
N VAL A 834 8.51 -39.20 -21.51
CA VAL A 834 8.23 -37.81 -21.11
C VAL A 834 9.26 -37.20 -20.16
N GLY A 835 10.24 -38.01 -19.72
CA GLY A 835 11.28 -37.55 -18.80
C GLY A 835 10.72 -37.10 -17.46
N ALA A 836 11.16 -35.94 -16.95
CA ALA A 836 10.64 -35.38 -15.71
C ALA A 836 9.22 -34.81 -15.93
N LEU A 837 8.23 -35.38 -15.25
CA LEU A 837 6.83 -34.98 -15.35
C LEU A 837 6.47 -33.97 -14.27
N SER A 838 6.01 -32.78 -14.65
CA SER A 838 5.71 -31.69 -13.70
C SER A 838 4.31 -31.14 -13.92
N PHE A 839 3.54 -31.00 -12.85
CA PHE A 839 2.22 -30.38 -12.84
C PHE A 839 2.32 -29.04 -12.12
N THR A 840 2.17 -27.95 -12.88
CA THR A 840 2.10 -26.58 -12.34
C THR A 840 0.66 -26.08 -12.24
N ALA A 841 -0.28 -26.81 -12.85
CA ALA A 841 -1.72 -26.66 -12.70
C ALA A 841 -2.38 -28.04 -12.53
N ALA A 842 -3.64 -28.05 -12.09
CA ALA A 842 -4.41 -29.26 -11.80
C ALA A 842 -5.02 -29.93 -13.04
N GLY A 843 -4.22 -30.14 -14.09
CA GLY A 843 -4.64 -30.83 -15.32
C GLY A 843 -4.57 -32.35 -15.20
N ALA A 844 -5.25 -33.07 -16.09
CA ALA A 844 -5.31 -34.53 -16.09
C ALA A 844 -4.47 -35.15 -17.22
N LEU A 845 -3.93 -36.35 -16.96
CA LEU A 845 -3.30 -37.16 -18.00
C LEU A 845 -4.05 -38.49 -18.15
N LYS A 846 -4.24 -38.94 -19.40
CA LYS A 846 -4.80 -40.26 -19.68
C LYS A 846 -4.22 -40.89 -20.95
N GLY A 847 -4.57 -42.15 -21.18
CA GLY A 847 -4.18 -42.92 -22.35
C GLY A 847 -3.09 -43.96 -22.07
N GLU A 848 -2.20 -44.15 -23.04
CA GLU A 848 -1.18 -45.20 -23.06
C GLU A 848 -0.07 -44.99 -21.99
N GLN A 849 0.77 -46.01 -21.80
CA GLN A 849 1.85 -45.98 -20.79
C GLN A 849 2.86 -44.85 -21.03
N LEU A 850 3.33 -44.22 -19.95
CA LEU A 850 4.39 -43.19 -19.98
C LEU A 850 5.66 -43.69 -19.28
N SER A 851 6.80 -43.56 -19.94
CA SER A 851 8.12 -43.67 -19.32
C SER A 851 8.52 -42.33 -18.71
N VAL A 852 8.67 -42.30 -17.39
CA VAL A 852 8.90 -41.10 -16.57
C VAL A 852 10.19 -41.25 -15.75
N THR A 853 10.83 -40.14 -15.39
CA THR A 853 11.90 -40.12 -14.40
C THR A 853 11.37 -39.75 -13.04
N ASP A 854 11.13 -38.46 -12.79
CA ASP A 854 10.55 -37.96 -11.53
C ASP A 854 9.19 -37.29 -11.82
N VAL A 855 8.34 -37.23 -10.79
CA VAL A 855 7.04 -36.54 -10.86
C VAL A 855 6.99 -35.43 -9.83
N SER A 856 6.60 -34.22 -10.23
CA SER A 856 6.39 -33.10 -9.33
C SER A 856 5.01 -32.46 -9.52
N ALA A 857 4.38 -32.05 -8.42
CA ALA A 857 3.11 -31.33 -8.39
C ALA A 857 3.24 -30.12 -7.47
N THR A 858 3.13 -28.92 -8.05
CA THR A 858 3.36 -27.63 -7.38
C THR A 858 2.14 -26.72 -7.33
N TYR A 859 1.00 -27.16 -7.85
CA TYR A 859 -0.28 -26.47 -7.71
C TYR A 859 -0.77 -26.47 -6.26
N ALA A 860 -1.71 -25.57 -5.93
CA ALA A 860 -2.25 -25.41 -4.58
C ALA A 860 -3.76 -25.71 -4.52
N GLY A 861 -4.21 -26.38 -3.46
CA GLY A 861 -5.63 -26.62 -3.17
C GLY A 861 -6.42 -27.47 -4.17
N ALA A 862 -5.75 -28.29 -5.00
CA ALA A 862 -6.40 -29.01 -6.08
C ALA A 862 -6.02 -30.50 -6.13
N SER A 863 -6.73 -31.26 -6.98
CA SER A 863 -6.53 -32.70 -7.15
C SER A 863 -6.31 -33.05 -8.62
N VAL A 864 -5.22 -33.77 -8.91
CA VAL A 864 -4.91 -34.29 -10.25
C VAL A 864 -5.13 -35.79 -10.30
N VAL A 865 -5.57 -36.27 -11.46
CA VAL A 865 -5.62 -37.70 -11.78
C VAL A 865 -4.73 -37.98 -12.98
N VAL A 866 -3.85 -38.98 -12.83
CA VAL A 866 -3.10 -39.62 -13.90
C VAL A 866 -3.70 -41.00 -14.11
N GLU A 867 -4.30 -41.19 -15.28
CA GLU A 867 -4.91 -42.44 -15.73
C GLU A 867 -3.95 -43.28 -16.56
N ASN A 868 -2.80 -42.73 -16.96
CA ASN A 868 -1.76 -43.48 -17.65
C ASN A 868 -1.06 -44.45 -16.69
N ALA A 869 -0.69 -45.63 -17.19
CA ALA A 869 0.31 -46.45 -16.53
C ALA A 869 1.67 -45.71 -16.56
N LEU A 870 2.43 -45.77 -15.48
CA LEU A 870 3.71 -45.06 -15.36
C LEU A 870 4.87 -46.05 -15.19
N ASP A 871 5.89 -45.96 -16.04
CA ASP A 871 7.15 -46.70 -15.89
C ASP A 871 8.28 -45.75 -15.45
N PHE A 872 8.73 -45.90 -14.21
CA PHE A 872 9.80 -45.10 -13.60
C PHE A 872 11.21 -45.63 -13.90
N GLY A 873 11.32 -46.71 -14.69
CA GLY A 873 12.58 -47.35 -15.06
C GLY A 873 13.17 -48.18 -13.92
N ASN A 874 14.49 -48.12 -13.74
CA ASN A 874 15.24 -49.06 -12.89
C ASN A 874 16.19 -48.44 -11.85
N THR A 875 15.89 -47.23 -11.37
CA THR A 875 16.66 -46.52 -10.34
C THR A 875 15.72 -45.83 -9.33
N ASN A 876 16.24 -45.27 -8.24
CA ASN A 876 15.38 -44.53 -7.30
C ASN A 876 14.78 -43.29 -7.96
N ARG A 877 13.47 -43.12 -7.80
CA ARG A 877 12.71 -41.98 -8.35
C ARG A 877 11.89 -41.29 -7.27
N THR A 878 11.52 -40.05 -7.52
CA THR A 878 10.80 -39.22 -6.56
C THR A 878 9.47 -38.74 -7.12
N VAL A 879 8.46 -38.73 -6.25
CA VAL A 879 7.16 -38.08 -6.46
C VAL A 879 7.02 -37.00 -5.40
N THR A 880 6.98 -35.74 -5.81
CA THR A 880 6.84 -34.60 -4.90
C THR A 880 5.48 -33.94 -5.06
N VAL A 881 4.72 -33.83 -3.98
CA VAL A 881 3.48 -33.04 -3.93
C VAL A 881 3.69 -31.97 -2.87
N THR A 882 3.94 -30.73 -3.28
CA THR A 882 4.49 -29.71 -2.37
C THR A 882 3.44 -29.14 -1.42
N ASP A 883 2.26 -28.82 -1.94
CA ASP A 883 1.20 -28.15 -1.19
C ASP A 883 0.39 -29.14 -0.34
N ALA A 884 0.27 -28.85 0.96
CA ALA A 884 -0.38 -29.73 1.94
C ALA A 884 -1.87 -30.02 1.63
N THR A 885 -2.53 -29.12 0.91
CA THR A 885 -3.96 -29.24 0.56
C THR A 885 -4.19 -29.89 -0.81
N SER A 886 -3.11 -30.21 -1.52
CA SER A 886 -3.17 -30.75 -2.87
C SER A 886 -3.03 -32.27 -2.89
N SER A 887 -3.61 -32.91 -3.91
CA SER A 887 -3.48 -34.35 -4.13
C SER A 887 -3.13 -34.71 -5.57
N LEU A 888 -2.35 -35.77 -5.72
CA LEU A 888 -2.00 -36.38 -7.00
C LEU A 888 -2.43 -37.85 -6.97
N THR A 889 -3.28 -38.26 -7.90
CA THR A 889 -3.82 -39.63 -7.97
C THR A 889 -3.20 -40.38 -9.12
N PHE A 890 -2.62 -41.54 -8.84
CA PHE A 890 -2.22 -42.52 -9.84
C PHE A 890 -3.25 -43.65 -9.84
N SER A 891 -4.02 -43.71 -10.93
CA SER A 891 -5.17 -44.62 -11.05
C SER A 891 -4.89 -45.88 -11.87
N ALA A 892 -3.86 -45.85 -12.71
CA ALA A 892 -3.36 -47.02 -13.42
C ALA A 892 -2.07 -47.59 -12.78
N PRO A 893 -1.65 -48.80 -13.19
CA PRO A 893 -0.46 -49.45 -12.63
C PRO A 893 0.82 -48.64 -12.82
N ILE A 894 1.67 -48.69 -11.80
CA ILE A 894 3.02 -48.11 -11.80
C ILE A 894 4.06 -49.23 -11.80
N ALA A 895 5.14 -49.04 -12.57
CA ALA A 895 6.31 -49.89 -12.59
C ALA A 895 7.55 -49.13 -12.12
N LEU A 896 8.36 -49.78 -11.28
CA LEU A 896 9.73 -49.39 -10.99
C LEU A 896 10.54 -50.68 -10.86
N THR A 897 11.18 -51.06 -11.94
CA THR A 897 11.86 -52.35 -12.10
C THR A 897 13.30 -52.30 -11.55
N GLY A 898 14.00 -53.43 -11.52
CA GLY A 898 15.41 -53.49 -11.07
C GLY A 898 15.62 -54.08 -9.68
N GLY A 899 16.81 -53.83 -9.09
CA GLY A 899 17.27 -54.51 -7.88
C GLY A 899 16.45 -54.18 -6.62
N ALA A 900 16.55 -55.03 -5.59
CA ALA A 900 15.77 -54.95 -4.34
C ALA A 900 15.90 -53.62 -3.53
N ASN A 901 16.76 -52.71 -3.96
CA ASN A 901 17.01 -51.41 -3.31
C ASN A 901 16.31 -50.23 -4.00
N ASN A 902 15.76 -50.44 -5.20
CA ASN A 902 15.06 -49.41 -5.96
C ASN A 902 13.74 -49.07 -5.28
N ARG A 903 13.49 -47.77 -5.08
CA ARG A 903 12.30 -47.27 -4.40
C ARG A 903 11.72 -46.02 -5.09
N LEU A 904 10.40 -45.91 -5.06
CA LEU A 904 9.69 -44.66 -5.34
C LEU A 904 9.57 -43.86 -4.05
N ILE A 905 10.12 -42.65 -3.99
CA ILE A 905 10.16 -41.82 -2.80
C ILE A 905 9.08 -40.75 -2.90
N LYS A 906 8.09 -40.78 -2.00
CA LYS A 906 7.12 -39.71 -1.86
C LYS A 906 7.69 -38.61 -0.94
N GLN A 907 7.69 -37.37 -1.43
CA GLN A 907 8.11 -36.17 -0.74
C GLN A 907 7.05 -35.06 -0.81
N GLY A 908 7.23 -34.01 -0.01
CA GLY A 908 6.32 -32.86 0.11
C GLY A 908 5.11 -33.15 0.99
N GLU A 909 4.47 -32.08 1.49
CA GLU A 909 3.41 -32.16 2.50
C GLU A 909 2.09 -32.69 1.94
N GLY A 910 1.88 -32.58 0.63
CA GLY A 910 0.64 -32.96 -0.03
C GLY A 910 0.41 -34.47 -0.12
N THR A 911 -0.72 -34.82 -0.75
CA THR A 911 -1.24 -36.20 -0.77
C THR A 911 -0.93 -36.92 -2.09
N LEU A 912 -0.40 -38.14 -2.02
CA LEU A 912 -0.32 -39.07 -3.16
C LEU A 912 -1.36 -40.18 -2.98
N ILE A 913 -2.26 -40.35 -3.95
CA ILE A 913 -3.30 -41.37 -3.92
C ILE A 913 -2.95 -42.47 -4.91
N LEU A 914 -2.79 -43.71 -4.44
CA LEU A 914 -2.48 -44.88 -5.25
C LEU A 914 -3.69 -45.80 -5.30
N THR A 915 -4.33 -45.86 -6.46
CA THR A 915 -5.50 -46.72 -6.69
C THR A 915 -5.28 -47.81 -7.74
N GLY A 916 -4.19 -47.72 -8.50
CA GLY A 916 -3.76 -48.78 -9.42
C GLY A 916 -3.26 -50.05 -8.72
N ALA A 917 -3.27 -51.17 -9.45
CA ALA A 917 -2.66 -52.42 -9.02
C ALA A 917 -1.16 -52.40 -9.38
N ASN A 918 -0.32 -51.95 -8.45
CA ASN A 918 1.08 -51.61 -8.69
C ASN A 918 2.02 -52.83 -8.54
N THR A 919 1.72 -53.96 -9.18
CA THR A 919 2.54 -55.18 -9.07
C THR A 919 3.94 -55.05 -9.68
N GLY A 920 4.15 -54.06 -10.55
CA GLY A 920 5.46 -53.69 -11.10
C GLY A 920 6.27 -52.73 -10.22
N LEU A 921 5.69 -52.20 -9.15
CA LEU A 921 6.37 -51.34 -8.18
C LEU A 921 7.13 -52.21 -7.18
N ASN A 922 8.45 -52.10 -7.16
CA ASN A 922 9.27 -52.85 -6.20
C ASN A 922 8.96 -52.42 -4.76
N LYS A 923 9.19 -51.14 -4.43
CA LYS A 923 9.03 -50.56 -3.09
C LYS A 923 8.63 -49.10 -3.16
N ILE A 924 7.89 -48.64 -2.15
CA ILE A 924 7.64 -47.22 -1.90
C ILE A 924 8.32 -46.77 -0.59
N ALA A 925 8.74 -45.50 -0.56
CA ALA A 925 9.27 -44.84 0.61
C ALA A 925 8.49 -43.55 0.89
N LEU A 926 8.11 -43.34 2.16
CA LEU A 926 7.44 -42.12 2.62
C LEU A 926 8.44 -41.26 3.40
N GLY A 927 8.77 -40.10 2.81
CA GLY A 927 9.80 -39.21 3.32
C GLY A 927 11.22 -39.70 3.01
N ALA A 928 12.16 -38.75 2.95
CA ALA A 928 13.57 -39.03 2.68
C ALA A 928 14.42 -38.89 3.95
N GLN A 929 15.37 -39.81 4.12
CA GLN A 929 16.39 -39.71 5.15
C GLN A 929 17.45 -38.70 4.70
N ALA A 930 17.54 -37.58 5.40
CA ALA A 930 18.58 -36.57 5.21
C ALA A 930 18.92 -35.93 6.56
N ALA A 931 19.98 -35.11 6.60
CA ALA A 931 20.34 -34.34 7.81
C ALA A 931 19.17 -33.48 8.31
N ILE A 932 18.33 -33.01 7.37
CA ILE A 932 17.03 -32.40 7.62
C ILE A 932 15.98 -33.33 6.97
N PRO A 933 15.13 -34.01 7.75
CA PRO A 933 14.11 -34.90 7.20
C PRO A 933 13.18 -34.18 6.23
N THR A 934 12.93 -34.75 5.06
CA THR A 934 11.94 -34.22 4.11
C THR A 934 10.56 -34.83 4.41
N PRO A 935 9.50 -34.02 4.59
CA PRO A 935 8.14 -34.53 4.77
C PRO A 935 7.70 -35.47 3.66
N GLY A 936 7.12 -36.61 4.03
CA GLY A 936 6.45 -37.52 3.09
C GLY A 936 4.98 -37.17 2.82
N GLY A 937 4.38 -36.28 3.62
CA GLY A 937 2.96 -35.93 3.52
C GLY A 937 2.07 -37.15 3.76
N THR A 938 1.06 -37.32 2.91
CA THR A 938 0.11 -38.45 3.00
C THR A 938 0.19 -39.35 1.76
N VAL A 939 0.18 -40.66 1.95
CA VAL A 939 -0.09 -41.65 0.90
C VAL A 939 -1.42 -42.33 1.21
N ILE A 940 -2.36 -42.27 0.27
CA ILE A 940 -3.68 -42.92 0.37
C ILE A 940 -3.71 -44.15 -0.52
N ILE A 941 -4.21 -45.27 0.00
CA ILE A 941 -4.39 -46.52 -0.73
C ILE A 941 -5.81 -47.08 -0.55
N ASN A 942 -6.29 -47.81 -1.55
CA ASN A 942 -7.63 -48.41 -1.53
C ASN A 942 -7.66 -49.92 -1.85
N ASN A 943 -6.53 -50.53 -2.18
CA ASN A 943 -6.45 -51.93 -2.60
C ASN A 943 -5.13 -52.59 -2.15
N LYS A 944 -5.11 -53.93 -2.17
CA LYS A 944 -4.02 -54.77 -1.66
C LYS A 944 -2.71 -54.73 -2.46
N ASP A 945 -2.75 -54.21 -3.69
CA ASP A 945 -1.61 -54.18 -4.61
C ASP A 945 -1.06 -52.75 -4.81
N ALA A 946 -1.57 -51.76 -4.06
CA ALA A 946 -1.25 -50.34 -4.24
C ALA A 946 0.21 -49.97 -3.86
N LEU A 947 0.82 -50.67 -2.91
CA LEU A 947 2.14 -50.32 -2.36
C LEU A 947 3.32 -51.07 -3.02
N GLY A 948 3.04 -51.96 -3.98
CA GLY A 948 4.06 -52.79 -4.62
C GLY A 948 4.17 -54.20 -4.05
N ILE A 949 5.31 -54.85 -4.33
CA ILE A 949 5.52 -56.29 -4.06
C ILE A 949 6.56 -56.57 -2.98
N SER A 950 7.07 -55.55 -2.30
CA SER A 950 8.12 -55.70 -1.30
C SER A 950 7.96 -54.71 -0.15
N GLN A 951 8.95 -54.70 0.75
CA GLN A 951 8.94 -53.91 1.97
C GLN A 951 8.91 -52.40 1.68
N MET A 952 7.98 -51.69 2.32
CA MET A 952 7.86 -50.22 2.27
C MET A 952 8.77 -49.57 3.30
N PHE A 953 9.41 -48.45 2.95
CA PHE A 953 10.18 -47.63 3.90
C PHE A 953 9.31 -46.52 4.46
N PHE A 954 9.07 -46.54 5.76
CA PHE A 954 8.22 -45.58 6.42
C PHE A 954 9.02 -44.73 7.38
N ASN A 955 9.52 -43.60 6.88
CA ASN A 955 10.33 -42.67 7.66
C ASN A 955 9.44 -41.60 8.29
N TYR A 956 8.77 -40.78 7.48
CA TYR A 956 8.02 -39.62 7.97
C TYR A 956 6.82 -39.32 7.09
N GLY A 957 5.61 -39.30 7.68
CA GLY A 957 4.35 -39.02 6.98
C GLY A 957 3.22 -39.94 7.43
N THR A 958 2.13 -39.93 6.66
CA THR A 958 0.91 -40.73 6.91
C THR A 958 0.67 -41.72 5.79
N LEU A 959 0.40 -42.98 6.13
CA LEU A 959 -0.21 -43.96 5.24
C LEU A 959 -1.66 -44.16 5.68
N GLN A 960 -2.59 -43.98 4.75
CA GLN A 960 -4.02 -44.04 5.01
C GLN A 960 -4.70 -45.05 4.08
N ALA A 961 -5.48 -45.96 4.65
CA ALA A 961 -6.35 -46.86 3.89
C ALA A 961 -7.78 -46.33 3.83
N THR A 962 -8.39 -46.30 2.64
CA THR A 962 -9.81 -45.90 2.47
C THR A 962 -10.77 -47.10 2.48
N ALA A 963 -10.26 -48.32 2.49
CA ALA A 963 -11.02 -49.57 2.58
C ALA A 963 -10.29 -50.58 3.48
N PRO A 964 -10.99 -51.54 4.11
CA PRO A 964 -10.33 -52.59 4.89
C PRO A 964 -9.42 -53.46 4.02
N LEU A 965 -8.13 -53.52 4.38
CA LEU A 965 -7.10 -54.30 3.71
C LEU A 965 -6.65 -55.47 4.60
N THR A 966 -7.57 -56.39 4.88
CA THR A 966 -7.38 -57.52 5.78
C THR A 966 -7.78 -58.85 5.14
N GLY A 967 -7.31 -59.98 5.70
CA GLY A 967 -7.63 -61.32 5.21
C GLY A 967 -7.21 -61.54 3.76
N ALA A 968 -8.14 -61.92 2.88
CA ALA A 968 -7.86 -62.11 1.45
C ALA A 968 -7.46 -60.81 0.73
N ASN A 969 -7.76 -59.64 1.32
CA ASN A 969 -7.41 -58.32 0.80
C ASN A 969 -6.22 -57.69 1.55
N ALA A 970 -5.48 -58.48 2.34
CA ALA A 970 -4.29 -58.02 3.04
C ALA A 970 -3.17 -57.60 2.07
N LEU A 971 -2.31 -56.69 2.54
CA LEU A 971 -1.05 -56.30 1.89
C LEU A 971 -0.01 -57.44 2.04
N ALA A 972 -0.31 -58.59 1.44
CA ALA A 972 0.33 -59.87 1.76
C ALA A 972 1.84 -59.92 1.45
N ALA A 973 2.29 -59.22 0.41
CA ALA A 973 3.70 -59.17 0.00
C ALA A 973 4.48 -58.02 0.67
N VAL A 974 3.79 -57.08 1.31
CA VAL A 974 4.37 -55.84 1.82
C VAL A 974 4.61 -55.96 3.31
N GLY A 975 5.84 -55.72 3.74
CA GLY A 975 6.18 -55.48 5.14
C GLY A 975 6.59 -54.02 5.37
N LEU A 976 6.80 -53.63 6.62
CA LEU A 976 7.18 -52.27 7.00
C LEU A 976 8.64 -52.19 7.43
N SER A 977 9.39 -51.24 6.87
CA SER A 977 10.69 -50.79 7.40
C SER A 977 10.47 -49.46 8.09
N ILE A 978 10.45 -49.46 9.42
CA ILE A 978 10.02 -48.31 10.23
C ILE A 978 11.25 -47.56 10.73
N GLY A 979 11.32 -46.26 10.42
CA GLY A 979 12.40 -45.36 10.81
C GLY A 979 11.96 -44.00 11.37
N GLY A 980 10.66 -43.80 11.63
CA GLY A 980 10.11 -42.53 12.14
C GLY A 980 10.56 -42.19 13.55
N ARG A 981 10.61 -40.90 13.86
CA ARG A 981 11.12 -40.36 15.14
C ARG A 981 10.08 -39.48 15.82
N ASP A 982 10.21 -39.25 17.11
CA ASP A 982 9.25 -38.47 17.92
C ASP A 982 8.85 -37.11 17.31
N ALA A 983 9.81 -36.34 16.79
CA ALA A 983 9.51 -35.06 16.13
C ALA A 983 8.81 -35.18 14.76
N THR A 984 8.89 -36.35 14.13
CA THR A 984 8.44 -36.61 12.75
C THR A 984 7.94 -38.07 12.64
N PRO A 985 6.80 -38.42 13.27
CA PRO A 985 6.39 -39.82 13.41
C PRO A 985 5.83 -40.40 12.10
N ALA A 986 5.93 -41.72 11.96
CA ALA A 986 5.19 -42.47 10.96
C ALA A 986 3.75 -42.68 11.45
N VAL A 987 2.74 -42.45 10.61
CA VAL A 987 1.32 -42.52 11.00
C VAL A 987 0.56 -43.53 10.15
N LEU A 988 -0.07 -44.53 10.77
CA LEU A 988 -1.06 -45.40 10.13
C LEU A 988 -2.46 -44.89 10.48
N SER A 989 -3.33 -44.71 9.49
CA SER A 989 -4.67 -44.16 9.70
C SER A 989 -5.71 -44.73 8.71
N GLY A 990 -6.97 -44.35 8.91
CA GLY A 990 -8.08 -44.81 8.06
C GLY A 990 -8.61 -46.17 8.49
N GLN A 991 -8.89 -47.04 7.52
CA GLN A 991 -9.45 -48.38 7.73
C GLN A 991 -8.37 -49.41 8.13
N ASP A 992 -8.80 -50.59 8.57
CA ASP A 992 -7.92 -51.67 9.04
C ASP A 992 -6.94 -52.15 7.97
N MET A 993 -5.70 -52.45 8.36
CA MET A 993 -4.63 -52.91 7.46
C MET A 993 -3.92 -54.15 8.01
N GLU A 994 -3.67 -55.14 7.16
CA GLU A 994 -2.86 -56.33 7.48
C GLU A 994 -1.65 -56.43 6.55
N PHE A 995 -0.44 -56.46 7.12
CA PHE A 995 0.84 -56.55 6.40
C PHE A 995 1.44 -57.96 6.55
N GLY A 996 1.54 -58.69 5.43
CA GLY A 996 2.03 -60.07 5.41
C GLY A 996 3.54 -60.22 5.16
N GLY A 997 4.20 -59.17 4.67
CA GLY A 997 5.63 -59.20 4.37
C GLY A 997 6.52 -58.99 5.60
N ALA A 998 7.82 -59.28 5.44
CA ALA A 998 8.79 -59.10 6.52
C ALA A 998 8.91 -57.62 6.93
N SER A 999 8.75 -57.37 8.23
CA SER A 999 8.83 -56.03 8.82
C SER A 999 10.10 -55.89 9.67
N SER A 1000 10.64 -54.68 9.71
CA SER A 1000 11.89 -54.36 10.39
C SER A 1000 11.80 -53.01 11.08
N ILE A 1001 12.31 -52.95 12.31
CA ILE A 1001 12.39 -51.72 13.10
C ILE A 1001 13.86 -51.32 13.19
N PHE A 1002 14.22 -50.17 12.58
CA PHE A 1002 15.61 -49.72 12.51
C PHE A 1002 15.81 -48.41 13.28
N GLY A 1003 16.76 -48.39 14.22
CA GLY A 1003 17.37 -47.14 14.66
C GLY A 1003 18.14 -46.54 13.49
N ALA A 1004 17.77 -45.34 13.02
CA ALA A 1004 18.44 -44.76 11.86
C ALA A 1004 19.94 -44.61 12.14
N THR A 1005 20.79 -45.17 11.27
CA THR A 1005 22.24 -44.97 11.36
C THR A 1005 22.54 -43.49 11.19
N GLY A 1006 23.05 -42.83 12.24
CA GLY A 1006 23.57 -41.46 12.17
C GLY A 1006 22.90 -40.40 13.05
N THR A 1007 21.77 -40.68 13.73
CA THR A 1007 21.17 -39.74 14.71
C THR A 1007 20.59 -40.49 15.91
N SER A 1008 20.78 -39.98 17.13
CA SER A 1008 20.18 -40.53 18.37
C SER A 1008 18.72 -40.09 18.50
N GLY A 1009 17.80 -41.00 18.85
CA GLY A 1009 16.39 -40.65 19.14
C GLY A 1009 15.46 -41.87 19.17
N GLU A 1010 14.32 -41.71 19.84
CA GLU A 1010 13.24 -42.71 19.97
C GLU A 1010 12.52 -42.92 18.63
N ILE A 1011 12.23 -44.18 18.28
CA ILE A 1011 11.39 -44.51 17.12
C ILE A 1011 9.94 -44.41 17.56
N VAL A 1012 9.14 -43.65 16.81
CA VAL A 1012 7.71 -43.43 17.11
C VAL A 1012 6.85 -43.75 15.88
N MET A 1013 5.85 -44.60 16.09
CA MET A 1013 4.79 -44.89 15.12
C MET A 1013 3.42 -44.67 15.76
N ASN A 1014 2.64 -43.76 15.18
CA ASN A 1014 1.27 -43.51 15.60
C ASN A 1014 0.31 -44.40 14.81
N VAL A 1015 -0.33 -45.35 15.48
CA VAL A 1015 -1.32 -46.24 14.87
C VAL A 1015 -2.72 -45.77 15.27
N LEU A 1016 -3.41 -45.12 14.34
CA LEU A 1016 -4.75 -44.54 14.51
C LEU A 1016 -5.87 -45.43 13.97
N ASN A 1017 -5.54 -46.62 13.48
CA ASN A 1017 -6.44 -47.65 12.99
C ASN A 1017 -6.12 -49.02 13.64
N HIS A 1018 -6.78 -50.10 13.22
CA HIS A 1018 -6.33 -51.44 13.59
C HIS A 1018 -5.40 -51.99 12.51
N SER A 1019 -4.10 -52.08 12.82
CA SER A 1019 -3.07 -52.61 11.92
C SER A 1019 -2.44 -53.89 12.47
N THR A 1020 -2.39 -54.94 11.64
CA THR A 1020 -1.80 -56.25 11.99
C THR A 1020 -0.53 -56.51 11.17
N LEU A 1021 0.55 -56.93 11.82
CA LEU A 1021 1.78 -57.40 11.17
C LEU A 1021 1.87 -58.92 11.32
N THR A 1022 1.69 -59.67 10.24
CA THR A 1022 1.71 -61.15 10.26
C THR A 1022 3.01 -61.75 9.71
N GLY A 1023 3.84 -60.95 9.04
CA GLY A 1023 5.17 -61.35 8.58
C GLY A 1023 6.25 -61.39 9.67
N ALA A 1024 7.45 -61.84 9.31
CA ALA A 1024 8.59 -61.87 10.23
C ALA A 1024 8.96 -60.45 10.71
N LEU A 1025 9.08 -60.25 12.02
CA LEU A 1025 9.51 -58.99 12.63
C LEU A 1025 11.00 -59.06 13.03
N THR A 1026 11.79 -58.10 12.58
CA THR A 1026 13.23 -57.98 12.89
C THR A 1026 13.56 -56.60 13.45
N GLY A 1027 14.65 -56.46 14.22
CA GLY A 1027 15.05 -55.17 14.79
C GLY A 1027 16.55 -55.06 15.01
N ALA A 1028 17.09 -53.84 14.97
CA ALA A 1028 18.50 -53.60 15.28
C ALA A 1028 18.76 -53.69 16.80
N PRO A 1029 19.82 -54.37 17.26
CA PRO A 1029 20.16 -54.46 18.69
C PRO A 1029 20.30 -53.07 19.33
N GLY A 1030 19.66 -52.85 20.49
CA GLY A 1030 19.76 -51.58 21.23
C GLY A 1030 18.78 -50.48 20.79
N THR A 1031 17.82 -50.78 19.91
CA THR A 1031 16.76 -49.84 19.51
C THR A 1031 15.66 -49.80 20.58
N LEU A 1032 15.40 -48.62 21.17
CA LEU A 1032 14.22 -48.36 21.99
C LEU A 1032 13.02 -48.05 21.09
N VAL A 1033 11.93 -48.79 21.27
CA VAL A 1033 10.69 -48.69 20.47
C VAL A 1033 9.57 -48.21 21.39
N SER A 1034 8.91 -47.12 21.02
CA SER A 1034 7.74 -46.54 21.69
C SER A 1034 6.47 -46.86 20.93
#